data_AF-A0A6J4H3J0-F1
#
_entry.id   AF-A0A6J4H3J0-F1
#
_cell.length_a   1.000
_cell.length_b   1.000
_cell.length_c   1.000
_cell.angle_alpha   90.00
_cell.angle_beta   90.00
_cell.angle_gamma   90.00
#
_symmetry.space_group_name_H-M   'P 1'
#
loop_
_entity.id
_entity.type
_entity.pdbx_description
1 polymer ?
#
loop_
_entity_poly.entity_id
_entity_poly.type
_entity_poly.pdbx_seq_one_letter_code
_entity_poly.pdbx_strand_id
1 'polypeptide(L)'
;MSDDADSPAPSHVPADAAGWRTLLNSVPDRDLFRLVQKEKGRVARVFAGFRATAAGLRLPLVQNRLVEEALKQPAFANDLMEWEPSPPSPPAPKSPHPRHPRFARVPASPGAAEGKVGKGPTAAGEGETKEGDVHVAPTPSPMGATRASPSPADTAPGPTTDTPSPTGGTGAFGRGGRGVRAGTAPGAADAERLREKVNQQRARLREKDERVAALETALAEVHRERDVARADARAARTGQKAAEAQALRLRRQMERAERRAAAGTDGPSSPRPKASPPPPAAVSPPPPPAPGPAWDEALRRLLSRGKNDVVAEVCRQALAGGPEGGAGVVHALYAEALYGQGQEGQAAEHDRRAVAAYLDAGDVPAATGSFARALAHDGGGGEAAALLRRLLVLARRTGQEALVRTALGRLRVAAPAAHRAAGRLLAGLGEAPSDFFTVPAGPVVGPDESVTLPNGGEPVSPRQMVEAVESGEDILVRRVRDGIAALRADGGPLADALLKAVEALNPSAVVPLTRDTRPVVVDASNVARHDPDPLALSQQPHVTNLLAMRDVLLRRGYFPILMVADANLRFHVDDRDTYRSLVERGVVREALPGTTADTALIAEAKERRAPLVTNDRLWEWEDAEGIERIGFGIFGGRVTLTPF
;
A
#
# COMPACT_ATOMS: atom_id res chain seq x y z
N MET A 1 -94.98 -4.70 -11.48
CA MET A 1 -94.39 -5.82 -12.25
C MET A 1 -93.17 -5.26 -12.95
N SER A 2 -91.99 -5.69 -12.50
CA SER A 2 -90.70 -5.76 -13.21
C SER A 2 -89.59 -5.83 -12.16
N ASP A 3 -89.41 -7.05 -11.66
CA ASP A 3 -88.16 -7.74 -11.34
C ASP A 3 -87.10 -7.01 -10.49
N ASP A 4 -87.25 -7.19 -9.18
CA ASP A 4 -86.14 -7.32 -8.24
C ASP A 4 -85.31 -8.57 -8.62
N ALA A 5 -84.19 -8.37 -9.32
CA ALA A 5 -83.21 -9.42 -9.60
C ALA A 5 -81.82 -8.98 -9.12
N ASP A 6 -81.19 -9.91 -8.40
CA ASP A 6 -79.78 -9.96 -8.00
C ASP A 6 -79.28 -9.00 -6.93
N SER A 7 -79.75 -9.21 -5.69
CA SER A 7 -78.86 -9.06 -4.53
C SER A 7 -77.71 -10.07 -4.66
N PRO A 8 -76.44 -9.64 -4.76
CA PRO A 8 -75.32 -10.56 -4.85
C PRO A 8 -75.27 -11.43 -3.59
N ALA A 9 -75.19 -12.75 -3.79
CA ALA A 9 -75.03 -13.72 -2.72
C ALA A 9 -73.87 -13.32 -1.77
N PRO A 10 -73.99 -13.56 -0.45
CA PRO A 10 -72.98 -13.16 0.52
C PRO A 10 -71.62 -13.71 0.12
N SER A 11 -70.62 -12.83 0.07
CA SER A 11 -69.23 -13.17 -0.25
C SER A 11 -68.77 -14.36 0.59
N HIS A 12 -68.66 -15.53 -0.04
CA HIS A 12 -68.25 -16.75 0.66
C HIS A 12 -66.82 -16.58 1.16
N VAL A 13 -66.66 -16.60 2.49
CA VAL A 13 -65.36 -16.65 3.14
C VAL A 13 -64.62 -17.88 2.61
N PRO A 14 -63.37 -17.75 2.14
CA PRO A 14 -62.60 -18.89 1.67
C PRO A 14 -62.51 -20.00 2.72
N ALA A 15 -62.98 -21.20 2.39
CA ALA A 15 -63.06 -22.33 3.32
C ALA A 15 -61.70 -23.02 3.54
N ASP A 16 -60.72 -22.79 2.68
CA ASP A 16 -59.42 -23.46 2.71
C ASP A 16 -58.23 -22.52 2.48
N ALA A 17 -57.03 -23.05 2.70
CA ALA A 17 -55.78 -22.32 2.54
C ALA A 17 -55.53 -21.86 1.09
N ALA A 18 -56.07 -22.54 0.09
CA ALA A 18 -55.88 -22.19 -1.32
C ALA A 18 -56.70 -20.95 -1.69
N GLY A 19 -57.95 -20.88 -1.23
CA GLY A 19 -58.80 -19.71 -1.38
C GLY A 19 -58.23 -18.49 -0.67
N TRP A 20 -57.70 -18.64 0.55
CA TRP A 20 -57.01 -17.55 1.26
C TRP A 20 -55.77 -17.03 0.52
N ARG A 21 -54.93 -17.91 -0.06
CA ARG A 21 -53.78 -17.48 -0.87
C ARG A 21 -54.22 -16.69 -2.10
N THR A 22 -55.30 -17.11 -2.74
CA THR A 22 -55.85 -16.42 -3.91
C THR A 22 -56.32 -15.01 -3.53
N LEU A 23 -57.07 -14.88 -2.43
CA LEU A 23 -57.52 -13.60 -1.92
C LEU A 23 -56.33 -12.69 -1.53
N LEU A 24 -55.39 -13.18 -0.73
CA LEU A 24 -54.20 -12.42 -0.32
C LEU A 24 -53.38 -11.95 -1.52
N ASN A 25 -53.32 -12.74 -2.59
CA ASN A 25 -52.59 -12.35 -3.79
C ASN A 25 -53.28 -11.25 -4.61
N SER A 26 -54.61 -11.12 -4.48
CA SER A 26 -55.41 -10.09 -5.14
C SER A 26 -55.31 -8.71 -4.47
N VAL A 27 -54.93 -8.65 -3.19
CA VAL A 27 -54.75 -7.40 -2.44
C VAL A 27 -53.38 -6.79 -2.76
N PRO A 28 -53.28 -5.49 -3.12
CA PRO A 28 -52.01 -4.80 -3.29
C PRO A 28 -51.16 -4.82 -2.02
N ASP A 29 -49.85 -5.02 -2.15
CA ASP A 29 -48.92 -5.22 -1.02
C ASP A 29 -48.99 -4.11 0.02
N ARG A 30 -49.19 -2.86 -0.43
CA ARG A 30 -49.28 -1.70 0.46
C ARG A 30 -50.52 -1.75 1.35
N ASP A 31 -51.65 -2.19 0.80
CA ASP A 31 -52.90 -2.26 1.55
C ASP A 31 -52.94 -3.49 2.43
N LEU A 32 -52.46 -4.64 1.93
CA LEU A 32 -52.27 -5.83 2.74
C LEU A 32 -51.34 -5.54 3.93
N PHE A 33 -50.27 -4.78 3.72
CA PHE A 33 -49.35 -4.38 4.80
C PHE A 33 -50.04 -3.52 5.86
N ARG A 34 -50.90 -2.58 5.44
CA ARG A 34 -51.71 -1.76 6.38
C ARG A 34 -52.67 -2.62 7.19
N LEU A 35 -53.34 -3.59 6.57
CA LEU A 35 -54.22 -4.53 7.26
C LEU A 35 -53.45 -5.35 8.30
N VAL A 36 -52.23 -5.77 7.99
CA VAL A 36 -51.36 -6.48 8.95
C VAL A 36 -50.93 -5.56 10.09
N GLN A 37 -50.68 -4.28 9.82
CA GLN A 37 -50.26 -3.28 10.80
C GLN A 37 -51.36 -2.79 11.76
N LYS A 38 -52.64 -3.04 11.47
CA LYS A 38 -53.76 -2.69 12.38
C LYS A 38 -53.57 -3.29 13.77
N GLU A 39 -52.92 -4.44 13.87
CA GLU A 39 -52.65 -5.13 15.13
C GLU A 39 -51.16 -5.44 15.28
N LYS A 40 -50.51 -4.81 16.27
CA LYS A 40 -49.06 -4.98 16.52
C LYS A 40 -48.66 -6.43 16.75
N GLY A 41 -49.52 -7.22 17.40
CA GLY A 41 -49.33 -8.65 17.63
C GLY A 41 -49.30 -9.47 16.33
N ARG A 42 -50.16 -9.09 15.36
CA ARG A 42 -50.23 -9.72 14.03
C ARG A 42 -48.95 -9.52 13.24
N VAL A 43 -48.40 -8.30 13.27
CA VAL A 43 -47.10 -8.00 12.65
C VAL A 43 -46.01 -8.91 13.22
N ALA A 44 -45.94 -9.04 14.55
CA ALA A 44 -44.93 -9.87 15.20
C ALA A 44 -45.06 -11.37 14.86
N ARG A 45 -46.30 -11.90 14.77
CA ARG A 45 -46.55 -13.31 14.40
C ARG A 45 -46.23 -13.58 12.92
N VAL A 46 -46.77 -12.76 12.02
CA VAL A 46 -46.62 -12.92 10.57
C VAL A 46 -45.14 -12.77 10.16
N PHE A 47 -44.47 -11.74 10.69
CA PHE A 47 -43.08 -11.43 10.38
C PHE A 47 -42.09 -12.00 11.40
N ALA A 48 -42.43 -13.03 12.18
CA ALA A 48 -41.48 -13.63 13.13
C ALA A 48 -40.19 -14.13 12.41
N GLY A 49 -39.07 -13.43 12.59
CA GLY A 49 -37.82 -13.71 11.88
C GLY A 49 -37.71 -13.09 10.48
N PHE A 50 -38.59 -12.14 10.13
CA PHE A 50 -38.55 -11.36 8.88
C PHE A 50 -38.77 -9.87 9.19
N ARG A 51 -38.32 -8.95 8.33
CA ARG A 51 -38.68 -7.53 8.48
C ARG A 51 -40.07 -7.28 7.93
N ALA A 52 -40.89 -6.61 8.72
CA ALA A 52 -42.20 -6.12 8.31
C ALA A 52 -42.06 -5.06 7.21
N THR A 53 -42.22 -5.49 5.96
CA THR A 53 -42.26 -4.63 4.76
C THR A 53 -43.36 -5.11 3.83
N ALA A 54 -43.87 -4.22 2.97
CA ALA A 54 -44.87 -4.59 1.97
C ALA A 54 -44.36 -5.70 1.02
N ALA A 55 -43.11 -5.58 0.53
CA ALA A 55 -42.50 -6.61 -0.31
C ALA A 55 -42.31 -7.96 0.42
N GLY A 56 -42.02 -7.91 1.73
CA GLY A 56 -41.87 -9.11 2.55
C GLY A 56 -43.14 -9.97 2.66
N LEU A 57 -44.31 -9.41 2.37
CA LEU A 57 -45.58 -10.16 2.36
C LEU A 57 -45.64 -11.24 1.27
N ARG A 58 -44.80 -11.13 0.23
CA ARG A 58 -44.75 -12.11 -0.88
C ARG A 58 -43.78 -13.26 -0.64
N LEU A 59 -43.03 -13.23 0.47
CA LEU A 59 -42.17 -14.36 0.85
C LEU A 59 -43.06 -15.59 1.16
N PRO A 60 -42.75 -16.79 0.63
CA PRO A 60 -43.61 -17.98 0.81
C PRO A 60 -43.92 -18.30 2.28
N LEU A 61 -42.93 -18.13 3.17
CA LEU A 61 -43.10 -18.35 4.61
C LEU A 61 -44.02 -17.31 5.27
N VAL A 62 -43.93 -16.05 4.85
CA VAL A 62 -44.81 -14.98 5.34
C VAL A 62 -46.23 -15.17 4.82
N GLN A 63 -46.39 -15.58 3.55
CA GLN A 63 -47.70 -15.92 2.99
C GLN A 63 -48.38 -17.08 3.71
N ASN A 64 -47.66 -18.15 4.02
CA ASN A 64 -48.23 -19.26 4.78
C ASN A 64 -48.70 -18.80 6.17
N ARG A 65 -47.95 -17.93 6.84
CA ARG A 65 -48.36 -17.36 8.13
C ARG A 65 -49.55 -16.42 8.02
N LEU A 66 -49.66 -15.63 6.95
CA LEU A 66 -50.85 -14.81 6.68
C LEU A 66 -52.10 -15.65 6.49
N VAL A 67 -51.98 -16.77 5.77
CA VAL A 67 -53.08 -17.73 5.59
C VAL A 67 -53.48 -18.36 6.91
N GLU A 68 -52.50 -18.81 7.70
CA GLU A 68 -52.77 -19.34 9.04
C GLU A 68 -53.43 -18.30 9.95
N GLU A 69 -52.96 -17.05 9.91
CA GLU A 69 -53.52 -15.96 10.71
C GLU A 69 -54.96 -15.66 10.29
N ALA A 70 -55.27 -15.66 8.99
CA ALA A 70 -56.63 -15.47 8.48
C ALA A 70 -57.57 -16.61 8.88
N LEU A 71 -57.09 -17.86 8.88
CA LEU A 71 -57.85 -19.02 9.34
C LEU A 71 -58.08 -19.02 10.86
N LYS A 72 -57.11 -18.54 11.65
CA LYS A 72 -57.14 -18.57 13.12
C LYS A 72 -57.83 -17.34 13.74
N GLN A 73 -57.81 -16.19 13.07
CA GLN A 73 -58.29 -14.91 13.61
C GLN A 73 -59.46 -14.38 12.77
N PRO A 74 -60.72 -14.56 13.20
CA PRO A 74 -61.90 -14.09 12.48
C PRO A 74 -61.88 -12.58 12.20
N ALA A 75 -61.28 -11.78 13.09
CA ALA A 75 -61.15 -10.34 12.89
C ALA A 75 -60.25 -9.99 11.69
N PHE A 76 -59.16 -10.73 11.47
CA PHE A 76 -58.29 -10.51 10.31
C PHE A 76 -58.94 -11.01 9.01
N ALA A 77 -59.68 -12.12 9.09
CA ALA A 77 -60.48 -12.61 7.98
C ALA A 77 -61.52 -11.57 7.54
N ASN A 78 -62.24 -10.96 8.48
CA ASN A 78 -63.22 -9.91 8.19
C ASN A 78 -62.54 -8.66 7.63
N ASP A 79 -61.42 -8.21 8.22
CA ASP A 79 -60.60 -7.10 7.70
C ASP A 79 -60.19 -7.29 6.22
N LEU A 80 -59.88 -8.54 5.83
CA LEU A 80 -59.50 -8.90 4.46
C LEU A 80 -60.71 -8.97 3.52
N MET A 81 -61.86 -9.44 3.99
CA MET A 81 -63.08 -9.55 3.20
C MET A 81 -63.78 -8.21 2.99
N GLU A 82 -63.69 -7.31 3.97
CA GLU A 82 -64.22 -5.94 3.92
C GLU A 82 -63.22 -4.94 3.32
N TRP A 83 -62.05 -5.42 2.86
CA TRP A 83 -61.05 -4.56 2.25
C TRP A 83 -61.56 -3.95 0.94
N GLU A 84 -61.61 -2.61 0.90
CA GLU A 84 -61.81 -1.85 -0.32
C GLU A 84 -60.47 -1.26 -0.81
N PRO A 85 -60.21 -1.25 -2.13
CA PRO A 85 -58.97 -0.69 -2.66
C PRO A 85 -58.86 0.79 -2.32
N SER A 86 -57.73 1.19 -1.76
CA SER A 86 -57.46 2.61 -1.49
C SER A 86 -57.54 3.40 -2.81
N PRO A 87 -58.18 4.58 -2.84
CA PRO A 87 -58.16 5.42 -4.04
C PRO A 87 -56.71 5.71 -4.46
N PRO A 88 -56.41 5.75 -5.76
CA PRO A 88 -55.05 5.96 -6.25
C PRO A 88 -54.50 7.26 -5.66
N SER A 89 -53.31 7.18 -5.05
CA SER A 89 -52.66 8.35 -4.48
C SER A 89 -52.42 9.38 -5.61
N PRO A 90 -52.74 10.68 -5.40
CA PRO A 90 -52.50 11.69 -6.42
C PRO A 90 -51.01 11.71 -6.81
N PRO A 91 -50.67 11.98 -8.08
CA PRO A 91 -49.30 11.94 -8.57
C PRO A 91 -48.43 12.91 -7.76
N ALA A 92 -47.29 12.41 -7.27
CA ALA A 92 -46.36 13.22 -6.48
C ALA A 92 -45.92 14.47 -7.27
N PRO A 93 -45.93 15.66 -6.66
CA PRO A 93 -45.50 16.88 -7.34
C PRO A 93 -44.04 16.76 -7.78
N LYS A 94 -43.78 17.03 -9.06
CA LYS A 94 -42.44 16.98 -9.64
C LYS A 94 -41.54 18.01 -8.96
N SER A 95 -40.57 17.55 -8.17
CA SER A 95 -39.56 18.42 -7.56
C SER A 95 -38.74 19.15 -8.64
N PRO A 96 -38.53 20.47 -8.55
CA PRO A 96 -37.78 21.23 -9.54
C PRO A 96 -36.29 20.88 -9.46
N HIS A 97 -35.69 20.51 -10.60
CA HIS A 97 -34.25 20.26 -10.71
C HIS A 97 -33.42 21.54 -10.46
N PRO A 98 -32.30 21.46 -9.72
CA PRO A 98 -31.40 22.59 -9.51
C PRO A 98 -30.63 22.92 -10.81
N ARG A 99 -30.68 24.20 -11.23
CA ARG A 99 -29.91 24.72 -12.37
C ARG A 99 -28.45 24.95 -11.96
N HIS A 100 -27.52 24.37 -12.72
CA HIS A 100 -26.08 24.65 -12.56
C HIS A 100 -25.71 26.09 -13.00
N PRO A 101 -24.77 26.77 -12.33
CA PRO A 101 -24.31 28.10 -12.71
C PRO A 101 -23.39 28.05 -13.94
N ARG A 102 -23.63 28.96 -14.91
CA ARG A 102 -22.81 29.17 -16.11
C ARG A 102 -21.51 29.89 -15.74
N PHE A 103 -20.37 29.32 -16.12
CA PHE A 103 -19.06 30.01 -16.07
C PHE A 103 -18.94 31.03 -17.22
N ALA A 104 -18.41 32.21 -16.88
CA ALA A 104 -18.14 33.31 -17.80
C ALA A 104 -16.89 33.04 -18.66
N ARG A 105 -16.97 33.38 -19.96
CA ARG A 105 -15.87 33.32 -20.93
C ARG A 105 -14.85 34.44 -20.67
N VAL A 106 -13.56 34.09 -20.72
CA VAL A 106 -12.42 35.03 -20.79
C VAL A 106 -12.22 35.48 -22.26
N PRO A 107 -11.95 36.77 -22.54
CA PRO A 107 -11.70 37.26 -23.89
C PRO A 107 -10.25 36.99 -24.37
N ALA A 108 -10.11 36.76 -25.68
CA ALA A 108 -8.86 36.50 -26.37
C ALA A 108 -8.04 37.77 -26.66
N SER A 109 -6.71 37.67 -26.55
CA SER A 109 -5.75 38.67 -27.02
C SER A 109 -5.57 38.65 -28.55
N PRO A 110 -5.37 39.80 -29.21
CA PRO A 110 -5.11 39.87 -30.65
C PRO A 110 -3.62 40.02 -30.98
N GLY A 111 -3.20 39.49 -32.14
CA GLY A 111 -2.07 40.03 -32.89
C GLY A 111 -1.01 39.02 -33.33
N ALA A 112 -1.15 38.48 -34.54
CA ALA A 112 -0.01 38.10 -35.37
C ALA A 112 -0.40 38.26 -36.85
N ALA A 113 0.28 39.18 -37.51
CA ALA A 113 0.02 39.65 -38.86
C ALA A 113 0.54 38.68 -39.93
N GLU A 114 -0.12 38.77 -41.09
CA GLU A 114 0.18 38.11 -42.35
C GLU A 114 1.55 38.51 -42.92
N GLY A 115 2.25 37.53 -43.51
CA GLY A 115 3.48 37.73 -44.29
C GLY A 115 3.57 36.75 -45.45
N LYS A 116 3.51 37.28 -46.67
CA LYS A 116 3.43 36.61 -47.98
C LYS A 116 4.67 35.81 -48.40
N VAL A 117 4.39 34.70 -49.09
CA VAL A 117 4.92 34.23 -50.40
C VAL A 117 6.36 34.61 -50.80
N GLY A 118 7.19 33.59 -51.02
CA GLY A 118 8.40 33.64 -51.85
C GLY A 118 8.74 32.25 -52.41
N LYS A 119 8.78 32.15 -53.75
CA LYS A 119 9.14 30.96 -54.55
C LYS A 119 10.63 30.57 -54.39
N GLY A 120 10.95 29.29 -54.63
CA GLY A 120 12.31 28.71 -54.65
C GLY A 120 13.26 29.28 -55.72
N PRO A 121 14.47 28.72 -55.91
CA PRO A 121 14.59 27.38 -56.48
C PRO A 121 15.78 26.51 -56.01
N THR A 122 15.75 25.27 -56.51
CA THR A 122 16.76 24.21 -56.62
C THR A 122 18.20 24.65 -56.92
N ALA A 123 19.19 23.95 -56.33
CA ALA A 123 20.46 23.61 -56.99
C ALA A 123 21.14 22.41 -56.31
N ALA A 124 21.59 21.47 -57.14
CA ALA A 124 22.47 20.37 -56.83
C ALA A 124 23.90 20.87 -56.55
N GLY A 125 24.70 20.05 -55.87
CA GLY A 125 26.14 20.30 -55.68
C GLY A 125 26.82 19.09 -55.06
N GLU A 126 27.41 18.25 -55.91
CA GLU A 126 28.45 17.29 -55.59
C GLU A 126 29.67 18.01 -54.99
N GLY A 127 30.38 17.34 -54.09
CA GLY A 127 31.57 17.90 -53.43
C GLY A 127 32.39 16.81 -52.75
N GLU A 128 33.32 16.27 -53.52
CA GLU A 128 34.32 15.26 -53.18
C GLU A 128 35.49 15.84 -52.36
N THR A 129 36.09 14.99 -51.51
CA THR A 129 37.46 15.05 -50.94
C THR A 129 37.85 16.19 -49.98
N LYS A 130 38.31 15.81 -48.79
CA LYS A 130 39.74 15.89 -48.43
C LYS A 130 40.07 15.24 -47.09
N GLU A 131 41.06 14.37 -47.15
CA GLU A 131 41.86 13.85 -46.04
C GLU A 131 42.48 14.98 -45.22
N GLY A 132 42.58 14.75 -43.91
CA GLY A 132 43.25 15.62 -42.97
C GLY A 132 43.74 14.82 -41.76
N ASP A 133 44.94 14.25 -41.91
CA ASP A 133 45.81 13.75 -40.84
C ASP A 133 45.92 14.77 -39.70
N VAL A 134 45.69 14.34 -38.45
CA VAL A 134 46.26 15.02 -37.28
C VAL A 134 46.76 14.00 -36.26
N HIS A 135 48.08 13.94 -36.21
CA HIS A 135 49.01 13.50 -35.18
C HIS A 135 48.47 13.01 -33.82
N VAL A 136 48.86 11.76 -33.55
CA VAL A 136 48.99 11.12 -32.24
C VAL A 136 50.12 11.78 -31.44
N ALA A 137 49.87 12.09 -30.16
CA ALA A 137 50.90 12.38 -29.16
C ALA A 137 50.71 11.48 -27.91
N PRO A 138 51.78 11.10 -27.20
CA PRO A 138 51.88 9.81 -26.55
C PRO A 138 51.52 9.81 -25.05
N THR A 139 51.14 8.62 -24.59
CA THR A 139 51.00 8.18 -23.22
C THR A 139 52.30 8.27 -22.40
N PRO A 140 52.23 8.56 -21.09
CA PRO A 140 53.27 8.18 -20.16
C PRO A 140 52.91 6.89 -19.40
N SER A 141 53.84 5.94 -19.45
CA SER A 141 53.87 4.69 -18.66
C SER A 141 54.23 4.93 -17.18
N PRO A 142 53.95 3.96 -16.29
CA PRO A 142 53.92 4.17 -14.84
C PRO A 142 55.28 3.91 -14.17
N MET A 143 55.59 4.67 -13.13
CA MET A 143 56.63 4.32 -12.16
C MET A 143 55.99 3.99 -10.82
N GLY A 144 56.38 2.85 -10.26
CA GLY A 144 55.94 2.37 -8.96
C GLY A 144 56.87 2.75 -7.81
N ALA A 145 56.50 2.16 -6.67
CA ALA A 145 57.27 1.87 -5.46
C ALA A 145 57.09 2.79 -4.23
N THR A 146 56.58 2.11 -3.19
CA THR A 146 57.05 2.07 -1.79
C THR A 146 56.67 3.17 -0.78
N ARG A 147 55.83 2.74 0.19
CA ARG A 147 55.91 2.86 1.67
C ARG A 147 56.54 4.14 2.26
N ALA A 148 55.75 4.83 3.09
CA ALA A 148 56.06 5.09 4.51
C ALA A 148 54.82 5.64 5.25
N SER A 149 54.52 5.05 6.41
CA SER A 149 53.59 5.61 7.41
C SER A 149 54.17 6.88 8.04
N PRO A 150 53.31 7.76 8.59
CA PRO A 150 53.61 8.24 9.94
C PRO A 150 52.40 8.28 10.89
N SER A 151 52.77 8.18 12.17
CA SER A 151 51.99 8.25 13.40
C SER A 151 51.16 9.53 13.58
N PRO A 152 50.13 9.53 14.45
CA PRO A 152 49.32 10.70 14.75
C PRO A 152 49.98 11.55 15.84
N ALA A 153 50.02 12.87 15.65
CA ALA A 153 50.36 13.84 16.69
C ALA A 153 49.23 14.84 16.84
N ASP A 154 48.94 15.13 18.10
CA ASP A 154 47.96 16.07 18.64
C ASP A 154 47.91 17.43 17.94
N THR A 155 46.71 17.93 17.66
CA THR A 155 46.47 19.38 17.65
C THR A 155 45.02 19.71 17.97
N ALA A 156 44.81 20.43 19.07
CA ALA A 156 43.54 21.01 19.47
C ALA A 156 43.12 22.16 18.55
N PRO A 157 41.81 22.39 18.30
CA PRO A 157 41.35 23.55 17.55
C PRO A 157 41.06 24.75 18.49
N GLY A 158 41.71 25.88 18.22
CA GLY A 158 41.32 27.19 18.76
C GLY A 158 40.20 27.84 17.92
N PRO A 159 39.39 28.74 18.50
CA PRO A 159 38.25 29.34 17.80
C PRO A 159 38.67 30.60 17.02
N THR A 160 38.43 30.62 15.71
CA THR A 160 38.46 31.84 14.92
C THR A 160 37.07 32.46 14.89
N THR A 161 37.02 33.74 15.27
CA THR A 161 35.87 34.62 15.15
C THR A 161 36.07 35.45 13.90
N ASP A 162 35.15 35.35 12.93
CA ASP A 162 35.07 36.33 11.84
C ASP A 162 33.61 36.67 11.56
N THR A 163 33.31 37.96 11.72
CA THR A 163 32.00 38.57 11.51
C THR A 163 32.09 39.38 10.21
N PRO A 164 31.28 39.12 9.17
CA PRO A 164 31.23 40.03 8.04
C PRO A 164 30.25 41.19 8.30
N SER A 165 30.76 42.41 8.08
CA SER A 165 30.00 43.65 8.00
C SER A 165 29.12 43.69 6.73
N PRO A 166 27.92 44.28 6.76
CA PRO A 166 27.09 44.40 5.56
C PRO A 166 27.47 45.66 4.76
N THR A 167 27.83 45.44 3.50
CA THR A 167 27.98 46.48 2.47
C THR A 167 26.61 46.93 1.97
N GLY A 168 26.45 48.25 1.88
CA GLY A 168 25.22 48.92 1.46
C GLY A 168 24.92 48.71 -0.03
N GLY A 169 23.65 48.41 -0.31
CA GLY A 169 23.05 48.45 -1.64
C GLY A 169 21.94 49.48 -1.69
N THR A 170 22.23 50.63 -2.28
CA THR A 170 21.26 51.66 -2.65
C THR A 170 20.41 51.18 -3.84
N GLY A 171 19.13 50.89 -3.60
CA GLY A 171 18.14 50.60 -4.63
C GLY A 171 16.98 51.58 -4.55
N ALA A 172 16.90 52.48 -5.52
CA ALA A 172 15.83 53.46 -5.68
C ALA A 172 14.48 52.78 -5.95
N PHE A 173 13.50 52.98 -5.07
CA PHE A 173 12.10 52.62 -5.31
C PHE A 173 11.20 53.86 -5.30
N GLY A 174 10.34 53.89 -6.30
CA GLY A 174 9.50 55.02 -6.69
C GLY A 174 8.45 55.41 -5.65
N ARG A 175 8.18 56.72 -5.64
CA ARG A 175 7.14 57.39 -4.87
C ARG A 175 5.75 56.84 -5.18
N GLY A 176 5.12 56.25 -4.18
CA GLY A 176 3.67 56.09 -4.07
C GLY A 176 3.23 56.56 -2.68
N GLY A 177 2.96 57.86 -2.53
CA GLY A 177 2.62 58.48 -1.26
C GLY A 177 1.25 58.02 -0.73
N ARG A 178 1.25 57.26 0.37
CA ARG A 178 0.16 57.28 1.36
C ARG A 178 0.74 57.80 2.66
N GLY A 179 0.15 58.87 3.18
CA GLY A 179 0.57 59.52 4.42
C GLY A 179 0.47 58.57 5.60
N VAL A 180 1.62 58.00 5.99
CA VAL A 180 1.79 57.33 7.28
C VAL A 180 2.08 58.43 8.29
N ARG A 181 1.14 58.66 9.21
CA ARG A 181 1.34 59.54 10.37
C ARG A 181 2.62 59.10 11.08
N ALA A 182 3.53 60.04 11.30
CA ALA A 182 4.73 59.84 12.11
C ALA A 182 4.30 59.40 13.51
N GLY A 183 4.32 58.08 13.75
CA GLY A 183 4.14 57.52 15.08
C GLY A 183 5.34 57.96 15.92
N THR A 184 5.07 58.69 17.00
CA THR A 184 6.04 59.00 18.05
C THR A 184 6.83 57.75 18.40
N ALA A 185 8.16 57.85 18.34
CA ALA A 185 9.05 56.75 18.69
C ALA A 185 8.69 56.21 20.08
N PRO A 186 8.62 54.88 20.28
CA PRO A 186 8.33 54.30 21.57
C PRO A 186 9.33 54.88 22.59
N GLY A 187 8.80 55.41 23.70
CA GLY A 187 9.63 55.99 24.75
C GLY A 187 10.60 54.93 25.30
N ALA A 188 11.73 55.36 25.87
CA ALA A 188 12.75 54.44 26.41
C ALA A 188 12.16 53.37 27.36
N ALA A 189 11.10 53.72 28.10
CA ALA A 189 10.37 52.80 28.97
C ALA A 189 9.65 51.65 28.22
N ASP A 190 9.13 51.89 27.02
CA ASP A 190 8.47 50.85 26.22
C ASP A 190 9.49 49.89 25.59
N ALA A 191 10.67 50.40 25.23
CA ALA A 191 11.78 49.57 24.74
C ALA A 191 12.31 48.64 25.84
N GLU A 192 12.38 49.12 27.09
CA GLU A 192 12.79 48.30 28.24
C GLU A 192 11.78 47.21 28.56
N ARG A 193 10.47 47.54 28.59
CA ARG A 193 9.39 46.55 28.75
C ARG A 193 9.38 45.48 27.67
N LEU A 194 9.69 45.84 26.42
CA LEU A 194 9.77 44.88 25.33
C LEU A 194 10.97 43.94 25.49
N ARG A 195 12.13 44.46 25.89
CA ARG A 195 13.32 43.64 26.18
C ARG A 195 13.07 42.66 27.32
N GLU A 196 12.39 43.09 28.38
CA GLU A 196 12.01 42.22 29.49
C GLU A 196 11.07 41.10 29.03
N LYS A 197 10.04 41.43 28.24
CA LYS A 197 9.14 40.41 27.65
C LYS A 197 9.89 39.40 26.77
N VAL A 198 10.82 39.85 25.93
CA VAL A 198 11.62 38.95 25.07
C VAL A 198 12.51 38.04 25.93
N ASN A 199 13.12 38.57 26.99
CA ASN A 199 13.93 37.77 27.92
C ASN A 199 13.08 36.74 28.68
N GLN A 200 11.88 37.12 29.14
CA GLN A 200 10.93 36.19 29.76
C GLN A 200 10.48 35.09 28.79
N GLN A 201 10.22 35.44 27.52
CA GLN A 201 9.88 34.45 26.49
C GLN A 201 11.04 33.49 26.20
N ARG A 202 12.28 34.00 26.11
CA ARG A 202 13.49 33.17 25.94
C ARG A 202 13.71 32.23 27.13
N ALA A 203 13.49 32.68 28.36
CA ALA A 203 13.58 31.84 29.54
C ALA A 203 12.55 30.70 29.51
N ARG A 204 11.29 31.01 29.17
CA ARG A 204 10.22 30.00 29.00
C ARG A 204 10.49 28.99 27.88
N LEU A 205 11.15 29.41 26.80
CA LEU A 205 11.56 28.49 25.73
C LEU A 205 12.65 27.53 26.21
N ARG A 206 13.67 28.03 26.91
CA ARG A 206 14.73 27.18 27.49
C ARG A 206 14.18 26.15 28.47
N GLU A 207 13.27 26.56 29.36
CA GLU A 207 12.61 25.64 30.30
C GLU A 207 11.83 24.53 29.58
N LYS A 208 11.17 24.86 28.45
CA LYS A 208 10.49 23.87 27.61
C LYS A 208 11.47 22.94 26.92
N ASP A 209 12.57 23.45 26.39
CA ASP A 209 13.60 22.64 25.72
C ASP A 209 14.25 21.66 26.72
N GLU A 210 14.54 22.12 27.94
CA GLU A 210 15.03 21.26 29.03
C GLU A 210 14.02 20.17 29.40
N ARG A 211 12.72 20.51 29.45
CA ARG A 211 11.65 19.54 29.71
C ARG A 211 11.50 18.52 28.58
N VAL A 212 11.66 18.93 27.32
CA VAL A 212 11.66 18.02 26.17
C VAL A 212 12.85 17.06 26.25
N ALA A 213 14.05 17.56 26.51
CA ALA A 213 15.25 16.73 26.66
C ALA A 213 15.13 15.71 27.81
N ALA A 214 14.51 16.10 28.92
CA ALA A 214 14.22 15.20 30.05
C ALA A 214 13.22 14.10 29.66
N LEU A 215 12.16 14.44 28.92
CA LEU A 215 11.18 13.47 28.43
C LEU A 215 11.76 12.50 27.39
N GLU A 216 12.62 12.98 26.50
CA GLU A 216 13.33 12.12 25.54
C GLU A 216 14.24 11.12 26.24
N THR A 217 14.94 11.56 27.30
CA THR A 217 15.78 10.68 28.14
C THR A 217 14.94 9.61 28.84
N ALA A 218 13.81 9.99 29.43
CA ALA A 218 12.89 9.06 30.08
C ALA A 218 12.28 8.05 29.09
N LEU A 219 11.90 8.50 27.89
CA LEU A 219 11.39 7.62 26.83
C LEU A 219 12.45 6.61 26.38
N ALA A 220 13.71 7.04 26.25
CA ALA A 220 14.82 6.16 25.90
C ALA A 220 15.11 5.11 27.00
N GLU A 221 14.85 5.42 28.26
CA GLU A 221 14.93 4.47 29.38
C GLU A 221 13.80 3.43 29.32
N VAL A 222 12.55 3.86 29.15
CA VAL A 222 11.40 2.95 28.98
C VAL A 222 11.60 2.01 27.78
N HIS A 223 12.17 2.51 26.68
CA HIS A 223 12.49 1.67 25.52
C HIS A 223 13.55 0.60 25.85
N ARG A 224 14.61 0.98 26.58
CA ARG A 224 15.64 0.03 27.05
C ARG A 224 15.05 -1.05 27.95
N GLU A 225 14.21 -0.68 28.91
CA GLU A 225 13.52 -1.64 29.79
C GLU A 225 12.63 -2.60 29.02
N ARG A 226 11.86 -2.08 28.04
CA ARG A 226 11.01 -2.91 27.18
C ARG A 226 11.82 -3.90 26.34
N ASP A 227 12.97 -3.48 25.84
CA ASP A 227 13.82 -4.34 25.01
C ASP A 227 14.50 -5.44 25.84
N VAL A 228 14.91 -5.14 27.09
CA VAL A 228 15.36 -6.13 28.07
C VAL A 228 14.24 -7.13 28.38
N ALA A 229 13.03 -6.66 28.69
CA ALA A 229 11.89 -7.54 28.96
C ALA A 229 11.53 -8.44 27.76
N ARG A 230 11.67 -7.92 26.53
CA ARG A 230 11.49 -8.71 25.30
C ARG A 230 12.59 -9.75 25.11
N ALA A 231 13.84 -9.43 25.45
CA ALA A 231 14.95 -10.37 25.40
C ALA A 231 14.74 -11.52 26.40
N ASP A 232 14.34 -11.20 27.64
CA ASP A 232 14.06 -12.18 28.69
C ASP A 232 12.88 -13.09 28.30
N ALA A 233 11.80 -12.53 27.76
CA ALA A 233 10.67 -13.31 27.27
C ALA A 233 11.07 -14.26 26.12
N ARG A 234 11.99 -13.85 25.24
CA ARG A 234 12.54 -14.73 24.19
C ARG A 234 13.38 -15.85 24.78
N ALA A 235 14.27 -15.52 25.73
CA ALA A 235 15.10 -16.49 26.43
C ALA A 235 14.25 -17.55 27.16
N ALA A 236 13.19 -17.12 27.85
CA ALA A 236 12.24 -18.02 28.53
C ALA A 236 11.53 -18.96 27.54
N ARG A 237 11.04 -18.45 26.41
CA ARG A 237 10.41 -19.28 25.35
C ARG A 237 11.39 -20.28 24.74
N THR A 238 12.64 -19.90 24.53
CA THR A 238 13.67 -20.84 24.04
C THR A 238 13.98 -21.92 25.06
N GLY A 239 14.04 -21.58 26.35
CA GLY A 239 14.21 -22.53 27.44
C GLY A 239 13.05 -23.53 27.53
N GLN A 240 11.81 -23.06 27.43
CA GLN A 240 10.62 -23.92 27.43
C GLN A 240 10.63 -24.90 26.25
N LYS A 241 10.93 -24.44 25.03
CA LYS A 241 11.03 -25.32 23.86
C LYS A 241 12.14 -26.36 23.99
N ALA A 242 13.28 -26.00 24.59
CA ALA A 242 14.37 -26.94 24.84
C ALA A 242 13.94 -28.01 25.85
N ALA A 243 13.24 -27.62 26.93
CA ALA A 243 12.70 -28.54 27.93
C ALA A 243 11.65 -29.50 27.33
N GLU A 244 10.72 -28.99 26.51
CA GLU A 244 9.73 -29.81 25.80
C GLU A 244 10.39 -30.81 24.84
N ALA A 245 11.41 -30.38 24.10
CA ALA A 245 12.17 -31.26 23.21
C ALA A 245 12.92 -32.37 23.97
N GLN A 246 13.47 -32.05 25.15
CA GLN A 246 14.12 -33.02 26.03
C GLN A 246 13.11 -34.02 26.60
N ALA A 247 11.95 -33.56 27.06
CA ALA A 247 10.86 -34.42 27.54
C ALA A 247 10.38 -35.38 26.45
N LEU A 248 10.23 -34.90 25.20
CA LEU A 248 9.86 -35.74 24.07
C LEU A 248 10.92 -36.80 23.74
N ARG A 249 12.22 -36.46 23.86
CA ARG A 249 13.32 -37.42 23.68
C ARG A 249 13.28 -38.51 24.75
N LEU A 250 13.09 -38.15 26.01
CA LEU A 250 12.97 -39.12 27.12
C LEU A 250 11.76 -40.04 26.92
N ARG A 251 10.61 -39.49 26.53
CA ARG A 251 9.41 -40.30 26.22
C ARG A 251 9.68 -41.32 25.10
N ARG A 252 10.33 -40.91 24.02
CA ARG A 252 10.73 -41.82 22.92
C ARG A 252 11.74 -42.87 23.37
N GLN A 253 12.63 -42.56 24.31
CA GLN A 253 13.56 -43.53 24.88
C GLN A 253 12.82 -44.56 25.74
N MET A 254 11.88 -44.14 26.57
CA MET A 254 11.04 -45.04 27.37
C MET A 254 10.19 -45.95 26.48
N GLU A 255 9.50 -45.41 25.46
CA GLU A 255 8.74 -46.21 24.50
C GLU A 255 9.61 -47.25 23.77
N ARG A 256 10.86 -46.91 23.44
CA ARG A 256 11.82 -47.87 22.85
C ARG A 256 12.25 -48.94 23.85
N ALA A 257 12.45 -48.58 25.12
CA ALA A 257 12.79 -49.53 26.18
C ALA A 257 11.63 -50.50 26.46
N GLU A 258 10.39 -50.01 26.52
CA GLU A 258 9.19 -50.82 26.66
C GLU A 258 9.02 -51.78 25.48
N ARG A 259 9.19 -51.30 24.24
CA ARG A 259 9.16 -52.17 23.05
C ARG A 259 10.23 -53.26 23.09
N ARG A 260 11.43 -52.95 23.60
CA ARG A 260 12.51 -53.93 23.78
C ARG A 260 12.18 -54.95 24.87
N ALA A 261 11.59 -54.51 25.98
CA ALA A 261 11.15 -55.40 27.05
C ALA A 261 10.03 -56.35 26.59
N ALA A 262 9.06 -55.83 25.82
CA ALA A 262 7.96 -56.61 25.26
C ALA A 262 8.41 -57.62 24.19
N ALA A 263 9.51 -57.34 23.48
CA ALA A 263 10.08 -58.26 22.49
C ALA A 263 10.97 -59.37 23.11
N GLY A 264 11.13 -59.40 24.44
CA GLY A 264 12.11 -60.23 25.14
C GLY A 264 11.66 -61.60 25.64
N THR A 265 10.48 -62.12 25.24
CA THR A 265 9.95 -63.41 25.77
C THR A 265 10.03 -64.61 24.84
N ASP A 266 10.62 -64.51 23.65
CA ASP A 266 10.91 -65.68 22.82
C ASP A 266 12.40 -66.03 22.91
N GLY A 267 12.67 -67.15 23.59
CA GLY A 267 13.98 -67.75 23.77
C GLY A 267 14.62 -68.27 22.46
N PRO A 268 15.89 -68.70 22.52
CA PRO A 268 16.92 -68.28 21.58
C PRO A 268 17.21 -69.30 20.48
N SER A 269 17.48 -68.81 19.26
CA SER A 269 18.42 -69.49 18.36
C SER A 269 19.59 -68.55 18.08
N SER A 270 20.73 -68.85 18.70
CA SER A 270 21.99 -68.12 18.56
C SER A 270 22.51 -68.12 17.13
N PRO A 271 22.86 -66.96 16.54
CA PRO A 271 23.94 -66.87 15.59
C PRO A 271 25.19 -66.29 16.26
N ARG A 272 26.31 -66.94 15.99
CA ARG A 272 27.70 -66.59 16.33
C ARG A 272 28.01 -65.08 16.31
N PRO A 273 28.88 -64.59 17.22
CA PRO A 273 29.29 -63.19 17.27
C PRO A 273 30.20 -62.88 16.06
N LYS A 274 29.74 -62.00 15.17
CA LYS A 274 30.61 -61.28 14.23
C LYS A 274 31.11 -60.01 14.92
N ALA A 275 32.41 -59.77 14.76
CA ALA A 275 33.19 -58.69 15.34
C ALA A 275 32.50 -57.31 15.21
N SER A 276 32.61 -56.53 16.28
CA SER A 276 32.13 -55.15 16.36
C SER A 276 32.66 -54.30 15.21
N PRO A 277 31.79 -53.57 14.47
CA PRO A 277 32.22 -52.65 13.44
C PRO A 277 32.89 -51.41 14.06
N PRO A 278 33.85 -50.79 13.35
CA PRO A 278 34.53 -49.57 13.77
C PRO A 278 33.53 -48.40 13.94
N PRO A 279 33.89 -47.38 14.75
CA PRO A 279 33.04 -46.22 14.99
C PRO A 279 32.61 -45.57 13.66
N PRO A 280 31.35 -45.10 13.55
CA PRO A 280 30.85 -44.53 12.31
C PRO A 280 31.71 -43.33 11.94
N ALA A 281 32.27 -43.37 10.72
CA ALA A 281 32.98 -42.25 10.13
C ALA A 281 32.11 -40.99 10.24
N ALA A 282 32.74 -39.85 10.56
CA ALA A 282 32.09 -38.56 10.67
C ALA A 282 31.16 -38.35 9.45
N VAL A 283 29.85 -38.40 9.70
CA VAL A 283 28.84 -38.23 8.66
C VAL A 283 29.04 -36.82 8.13
N SER A 284 29.55 -36.72 6.91
CA SER A 284 29.67 -35.44 6.21
C SER A 284 28.29 -34.79 6.22
N PRO A 285 28.19 -33.47 6.51
CA PRO A 285 26.91 -32.79 6.51
C PRO A 285 26.19 -33.08 5.17
N PRO A 286 24.86 -33.30 5.20
CA PRO A 286 24.13 -33.59 3.98
C PRO A 286 24.41 -32.47 2.96
N PRO A 287 24.60 -32.82 1.67
CA PRO A 287 24.83 -31.82 0.64
C PRO A 287 23.69 -30.79 0.67
N PRO A 288 23.98 -29.50 0.39
CA PRO A 288 22.94 -28.48 0.37
C PRO A 288 21.84 -28.89 -0.61
N PRO A 289 20.56 -28.57 -0.30
CA PRO A 289 19.46 -28.88 -1.19
C PRO A 289 19.70 -28.24 -2.57
N ALA A 290 19.37 -28.96 -3.63
CA ALA A 290 19.51 -28.47 -4.99
C ALA A 290 18.74 -27.15 -5.17
N PRO A 291 19.24 -26.21 -5.99
CA PRO A 291 18.56 -24.95 -6.26
C PRO A 291 17.16 -25.20 -6.83
N GLY A 292 16.14 -24.63 -6.19
CA GLY A 292 14.74 -24.73 -6.60
C GLY A 292 13.91 -23.55 -6.06
N PRO A 293 12.59 -23.48 -6.34
CA PRO A 293 11.78 -22.30 -6.01
C PRO A 293 11.77 -21.95 -4.51
N ALA A 294 11.65 -22.96 -3.65
CA ALA A 294 11.68 -22.76 -2.19
C ALA A 294 13.06 -22.29 -1.69
N TRP A 295 14.13 -22.69 -2.39
CA TRP A 295 15.49 -22.26 -2.09
C TRP A 295 15.70 -20.79 -2.49
N ASP A 296 15.26 -20.39 -3.69
CA ASP A 296 15.26 -19.00 -4.15
C ASP A 296 14.49 -18.08 -3.19
N GLU A 297 13.25 -18.45 -2.86
CA GLU A 297 12.41 -17.68 -1.94
C GLU A 297 13.07 -17.51 -0.56
N ALA A 298 13.67 -18.58 -0.02
CA ALA A 298 14.35 -18.53 1.27
C ALA A 298 15.55 -17.55 1.25
N LEU A 299 16.34 -17.56 0.17
CA LEU A 299 17.48 -16.65 0.04
C LEU A 299 17.05 -15.20 -0.20
N ARG A 300 16.00 -14.96 -1.00
CA ARG A 300 15.44 -13.60 -1.16
C ARG A 300 14.91 -13.02 0.16
N ARG A 301 14.29 -13.84 1.01
CA ARG A 301 13.90 -13.45 2.37
C ARG A 301 15.10 -13.13 3.27
N LEU A 302 16.27 -13.73 3.02
CA LEU A 302 17.50 -13.39 3.74
C LEU A 302 18.12 -12.09 3.22
N LEU A 303 18.17 -11.90 1.90
CA LEU A 303 18.59 -10.64 1.28
C LEU A 303 17.75 -9.46 1.76
N SER A 304 16.42 -9.61 1.81
CA SER A 304 15.51 -8.56 2.30
C SER A 304 15.71 -8.22 3.78
N ARG A 305 16.42 -9.07 4.54
CA ARG A 305 16.81 -8.85 5.94
C ARG A 305 18.27 -8.38 6.09
N GLY A 306 18.92 -8.03 4.97
CA GLY A 306 20.32 -7.60 4.92
C GLY A 306 21.33 -8.70 5.24
N LYS A 307 20.96 -10.00 5.12
CA LYS A 307 21.86 -11.13 5.41
C LYS A 307 22.70 -11.52 4.19
N ASN A 308 23.38 -10.53 3.61
CA ASN A 308 24.13 -10.66 2.36
C ASN A 308 25.25 -11.70 2.47
N ASP A 309 26.00 -11.72 3.58
CA ASP A 309 27.11 -12.67 3.79
C ASP A 309 26.68 -14.14 3.76
N VAL A 310 25.53 -14.43 4.37
CA VAL A 310 25.00 -15.80 4.43
C VAL A 310 24.57 -16.26 3.04
N VAL A 311 23.90 -15.38 2.29
CA VAL A 311 23.44 -15.68 0.94
C VAL A 311 24.62 -15.87 -0.01
N ALA A 312 25.63 -14.99 0.08
CA ALA A 312 26.86 -15.09 -0.70
C ALA A 312 27.59 -16.42 -0.46
N GLU A 313 27.72 -16.86 0.79
CA GLU A 313 28.37 -18.13 1.13
C GLU A 313 27.57 -19.34 0.61
N VAL A 314 26.25 -19.36 0.79
CA VAL A 314 25.39 -20.43 0.28
C VAL A 314 25.46 -20.52 -1.25
N CYS A 315 25.45 -19.38 -1.95
CA CYS A 315 25.59 -19.38 -3.41
C CYS A 315 26.97 -19.85 -3.85
N ARG A 316 28.05 -19.45 -3.16
CA ARG A 316 29.42 -19.90 -3.45
C ARG A 316 29.54 -21.42 -3.33
N GLN A 317 28.97 -22.01 -2.28
CA GLN A 317 28.95 -23.46 -2.08
C GLN A 317 28.14 -24.17 -3.18
N ALA A 318 26.97 -23.63 -3.53
CA ALA A 318 26.15 -24.18 -4.63
C ALA A 318 26.90 -24.13 -5.98
N LEU A 319 27.64 -23.07 -6.27
CA LEU A 319 28.46 -22.95 -7.47
C LEU A 319 29.64 -23.92 -7.48
N ALA A 320 30.29 -24.13 -6.33
CA ALA A 320 31.38 -25.09 -6.20
C ALA A 320 30.91 -26.54 -6.42
N GLY A 321 29.66 -26.85 -6.08
CA GLY A 321 29.05 -28.16 -6.31
C GLY A 321 28.67 -28.45 -7.77
N GLY A 322 28.73 -27.46 -8.66
CA GLY A 322 28.23 -27.58 -10.03
C GLY A 322 26.70 -27.64 -10.06
N PRO A 323 25.99 -26.50 -10.18
CA PRO A 323 24.54 -26.49 -10.13
C PRO A 323 23.95 -27.23 -11.34
N GLU A 324 23.47 -28.46 -11.14
CA GLU A 324 22.68 -29.20 -12.12
C GLU A 324 21.30 -28.51 -12.26
N GLY A 325 21.22 -27.55 -13.19
CA GLY A 325 20.05 -26.69 -13.37
C GLY A 325 20.00 -25.51 -12.39
N GLY A 326 19.41 -24.40 -12.83
CA GLY A 326 19.26 -23.21 -11.99
C GLY A 326 20.52 -22.35 -11.79
N ALA A 327 21.61 -22.62 -12.54
CA ALA A 327 22.85 -21.83 -12.48
C ALA A 327 22.63 -20.32 -12.61
N GLY A 328 21.67 -19.90 -13.46
CA GLY A 328 21.28 -18.49 -13.60
C GLY A 328 20.76 -17.87 -12.30
N VAL A 329 19.87 -18.58 -11.59
CA VAL A 329 19.30 -18.12 -10.30
C VAL A 329 20.38 -18.02 -9.23
N VAL A 330 21.27 -19.01 -9.14
CA VAL A 330 22.38 -19.00 -8.18
C VAL A 330 23.31 -17.81 -8.45
N HIS A 331 23.68 -17.56 -9.72
CA HIS A 331 24.51 -16.41 -10.08
C HIS A 331 23.82 -15.07 -9.82
N ALA A 332 22.52 -14.94 -10.12
CA ALA A 332 21.76 -13.71 -9.87
C ALA A 332 21.65 -13.38 -8.37
N LEU A 333 21.33 -14.38 -7.52
CA LEU A 333 21.28 -14.20 -6.07
C LEU A 333 22.66 -13.91 -5.49
N TYR A 334 23.71 -14.51 -6.05
CA TYR A 334 25.07 -14.21 -5.61
C TYR A 334 25.46 -12.77 -5.96
N ALA A 335 25.13 -12.30 -7.16
CA ALA A 335 25.35 -10.91 -7.55
C ALA A 335 24.60 -9.94 -6.62
N GLU A 336 23.32 -10.18 -6.32
CA GLU A 336 22.53 -9.38 -5.37
C GLU A 336 23.19 -9.31 -3.98
N ALA A 337 23.69 -10.44 -3.47
CA ALA A 337 24.41 -10.49 -2.19
C ALA A 337 25.72 -9.69 -2.23
N LEU A 338 26.50 -9.80 -3.31
CA LEU A 338 27.78 -9.10 -3.48
C LEU A 338 27.59 -7.58 -3.61
N TYR A 339 26.54 -7.11 -4.29
CA TYR A 339 26.19 -5.69 -4.28
C TYR A 339 25.89 -5.19 -2.87
N GLY A 340 25.13 -5.97 -2.10
CA GLY A 340 24.85 -5.68 -0.69
C GLY A 340 26.10 -5.68 0.22
N GLN A 341 27.22 -6.22 -0.25
CA GLN A 341 28.54 -6.16 0.41
C GLN A 341 29.46 -5.07 -0.14
N GLY A 342 29.02 -4.30 -1.15
CA GLY A 342 29.84 -3.29 -1.83
C GLY A 342 30.88 -3.87 -2.80
N GLN A 343 30.74 -5.15 -3.21
CA GLN A 343 31.67 -5.84 -4.13
C GLN A 343 31.20 -5.74 -5.59
N GLU A 344 30.98 -4.52 -6.08
CA GLU A 344 30.28 -4.25 -7.35
C GLU A 344 30.92 -4.92 -8.58
N GLY A 345 32.25 -4.97 -8.66
CA GLY A 345 32.94 -5.59 -9.81
C GLY A 345 32.69 -7.09 -9.93
N GLN A 346 32.74 -7.82 -8.81
CA GLN A 346 32.44 -9.26 -8.77
C GLN A 346 30.96 -9.51 -8.99
N ALA A 347 30.10 -8.67 -8.42
CA ALA A 347 28.66 -8.75 -8.60
C ALA A 347 28.26 -8.60 -10.08
N ALA A 348 28.82 -7.62 -10.79
CA ALA A 348 28.55 -7.41 -12.22
C ALA A 348 29.02 -8.59 -13.07
N GLU A 349 30.16 -9.20 -12.74
CA GLU A 349 30.61 -10.44 -13.41
C GLU A 349 29.63 -11.59 -13.21
N HIS A 350 29.12 -11.79 -11.99
CA HIS A 350 28.13 -12.82 -11.72
C HIS A 350 26.78 -12.54 -12.39
N ASP A 351 26.34 -11.29 -12.49
CA ASP A 351 25.16 -10.96 -13.28
C ASP A 351 25.38 -11.29 -14.77
N ARG A 352 26.56 -11.02 -15.37
CA ARG A 352 26.85 -11.43 -16.77
C ARG A 352 26.77 -12.94 -16.95
N ARG A 353 27.30 -13.73 -16.00
CA ARG A 353 27.17 -15.20 -16.00
C ARG A 353 25.70 -15.64 -15.85
N ALA A 354 24.92 -14.95 -15.02
CA ALA A 354 23.48 -15.20 -14.89
C ALA A 354 22.75 -14.93 -16.21
N VAL A 355 23.04 -13.82 -16.89
CA VAL A 355 22.48 -13.50 -18.22
C VAL A 355 22.75 -14.63 -19.20
N ALA A 356 24.00 -15.10 -19.31
CA ALA A 356 24.35 -16.19 -20.21
C ALA A 356 23.53 -17.46 -19.91
N ALA A 357 23.45 -17.87 -18.64
CA ALA A 357 22.70 -19.06 -18.22
C ALA A 357 21.18 -18.92 -18.46
N TYR A 358 20.60 -17.74 -18.23
CA TYR A 358 19.18 -17.50 -18.52
C TYR A 358 18.88 -17.49 -20.02
N LEU A 359 19.78 -16.95 -20.84
CA LEU A 359 19.65 -17.01 -22.29
C LEU A 359 19.71 -18.45 -22.82
N ASP A 360 20.57 -19.29 -22.24
CA ASP A 360 20.65 -20.72 -22.58
C ASP A 360 19.36 -21.47 -22.18
N ALA A 361 18.73 -21.06 -21.08
CA ALA A 361 17.44 -21.59 -20.62
C ALA A 361 16.21 -21.01 -21.35
N GLY A 362 16.39 -19.97 -22.17
CA GLY A 362 15.29 -19.28 -22.86
C GLY A 362 14.50 -18.28 -22.00
N ASP A 363 14.99 -17.91 -20.81
CA ASP A 363 14.32 -17.01 -19.87
C ASP A 363 14.71 -15.55 -20.12
N VAL A 364 14.03 -14.92 -21.09
CA VAL A 364 14.27 -13.50 -21.44
C VAL A 364 13.99 -12.54 -20.28
N PRO A 365 12.91 -12.66 -19.49
CA PRO A 365 12.68 -11.79 -18.34
C PRO A 365 13.85 -11.76 -17.35
N ALA A 366 14.33 -12.94 -16.92
CA ALA A 366 15.41 -13.03 -15.95
C ALA A 366 16.75 -12.55 -16.55
N ALA A 367 17.05 -12.92 -17.79
CA ALA A 367 18.23 -12.43 -18.51
C ALA A 367 18.23 -10.90 -18.63
N THR A 368 17.07 -10.29 -18.90
CA THR A 368 16.95 -8.84 -19.03
C THR A 368 17.26 -8.13 -17.70
N GLY A 369 16.72 -8.65 -16.60
CA GLY A 369 16.94 -8.08 -15.26
C GLY A 369 18.42 -8.09 -14.86
N SER A 370 19.08 -9.25 -15.00
CA SER A 370 20.52 -9.37 -14.73
C SER A 370 21.37 -8.51 -15.68
N PHE A 371 21.00 -8.41 -16.96
CA PHE A 371 21.75 -7.59 -17.92
C PHE A 371 21.69 -6.11 -17.57
N ALA A 372 20.50 -5.60 -17.22
CA ALA A 372 20.33 -4.21 -16.81
C ALA A 372 21.15 -3.87 -15.55
N ARG A 373 21.20 -4.78 -14.55
CA ARG A 373 22.04 -4.60 -13.35
C ARG A 373 23.54 -4.63 -13.67
N ALA A 374 24.02 -5.61 -14.43
CA ALA A 374 25.43 -5.66 -14.83
C ALA A 374 25.85 -4.36 -15.51
N LEU A 375 25.03 -3.88 -16.45
CA LEU A 375 25.30 -2.66 -17.20
C LEU A 375 25.29 -1.40 -16.33
N ALA A 376 24.46 -1.39 -15.26
CA ALA A 376 24.41 -0.29 -14.29
C ALA A 376 25.76 -0.06 -13.59
N HIS A 377 26.54 -1.11 -13.37
CA HIS A 377 27.79 -1.05 -12.62
C HIS A 377 29.06 -1.06 -13.49
N ASP A 378 29.06 -1.77 -14.63
CA ASP A 378 30.29 -1.95 -15.44
C ASP A 378 30.41 -0.99 -16.65
N GLY A 379 29.34 -0.29 -17.02
CA GLY A 379 29.33 0.66 -18.13
C GLY A 379 29.44 0.04 -19.55
N GLY A 380 29.37 -1.29 -19.70
CA GLY A 380 29.17 -2.00 -20.96
C GLY A 380 30.42 -2.28 -21.79
N GLY A 381 31.11 -3.39 -21.50
CA GLY A 381 32.25 -3.91 -22.30
C GLY A 381 31.86 -4.75 -23.53
N GLY A 382 32.87 -5.30 -24.24
CA GLY A 382 32.65 -6.12 -25.44
C GLY A 382 31.80 -7.39 -25.19
N GLU A 383 31.93 -8.00 -24.02
CA GLU A 383 31.08 -9.12 -23.59
C GLU A 383 29.61 -8.70 -23.46
N ALA A 384 29.35 -7.50 -22.92
CA ALA A 384 27.99 -6.97 -22.80
C ALA A 384 27.33 -6.76 -24.17
N ALA A 385 28.10 -6.38 -25.20
CA ALA A 385 27.60 -6.28 -26.57
C ALA A 385 27.13 -7.64 -27.11
N ALA A 386 27.91 -8.70 -26.86
CA ALA A 386 27.57 -10.05 -27.27
C ALA A 386 26.33 -10.59 -26.54
N LEU A 387 26.24 -10.38 -25.23
CA LEU A 387 25.07 -10.76 -24.43
C LEU A 387 23.82 -9.98 -24.85
N LEU A 388 23.92 -8.67 -25.08
CA LEU A 388 22.80 -7.86 -25.57
C LEU A 388 22.30 -8.36 -26.93
N ARG A 389 23.20 -8.65 -27.86
CA ARG A 389 22.83 -9.22 -29.17
C ARG A 389 22.04 -10.51 -29.00
N ARG A 390 22.53 -11.44 -28.17
CA ARG A 390 21.84 -12.72 -27.89
C ARG A 390 20.46 -12.48 -27.25
N LEU A 391 20.38 -11.56 -26.29
CA LEU A 391 19.14 -11.20 -25.61
C LEU A 391 18.10 -10.64 -26.59
N LEU A 392 18.48 -9.71 -27.46
CA LEU A 392 17.58 -9.12 -28.46
C LEU A 392 17.08 -10.15 -29.47
N VAL A 393 17.96 -11.02 -29.97
CA VAL A 393 17.57 -12.10 -30.89
C VAL A 393 16.55 -13.02 -30.24
N LEU A 394 16.82 -13.45 -29.00
CA LEU A 394 15.90 -14.33 -28.28
C LEU A 394 14.57 -13.62 -27.98
N ALA A 395 14.61 -12.39 -27.48
CA ALA A 395 13.42 -11.59 -27.17
C ALA A 395 12.53 -11.36 -28.40
N ARG A 396 13.11 -11.13 -29.57
CA ARG A 396 12.35 -11.05 -30.84
C ARG A 396 11.72 -12.39 -31.19
N ARG A 397 12.46 -13.49 -31.07
CA ARG A 397 11.96 -14.84 -31.33
C ARG A 397 10.79 -15.21 -30.42
N THR A 398 10.80 -14.76 -29.17
CA THR A 398 9.75 -15.04 -28.18
C THR A 398 8.67 -13.95 -28.07
N GLY A 399 8.76 -12.86 -28.84
CA GLY A 399 7.80 -11.74 -28.77
C GLY A 399 7.90 -10.90 -27.49
N GLN A 400 9.03 -10.93 -26.79
CA GLN A 400 9.28 -10.26 -25.50
C GLN A 400 10.16 -9.00 -25.62
N GLU A 401 10.31 -8.43 -26.82
CA GLU A 401 11.16 -7.26 -27.06
C GLU A 401 10.75 -6.03 -26.23
N ALA A 402 9.45 -5.84 -26.00
CA ALA A 402 8.93 -4.74 -25.17
C ALA A 402 9.46 -4.78 -23.73
N LEU A 403 9.72 -5.98 -23.19
CA LEU A 403 10.29 -6.16 -21.85
C LEU A 403 11.73 -5.66 -21.82
N VAL A 404 12.55 -6.04 -22.81
CA VAL A 404 13.94 -5.57 -22.94
C VAL A 404 14.01 -4.05 -23.10
N ARG A 405 13.18 -3.50 -24.00
CA ARG A 405 13.08 -2.04 -24.20
C ARG A 405 12.72 -1.31 -22.91
N THR A 406 11.72 -1.81 -22.18
CA THR A 406 11.28 -1.22 -20.92
C THR A 406 12.40 -1.24 -19.88
N ALA A 407 13.07 -2.38 -19.71
CA ALA A 407 14.14 -2.52 -18.72
C ALA A 407 15.36 -1.64 -19.03
N LEU A 408 15.82 -1.61 -20.29
CA LEU A 408 16.92 -0.73 -20.71
C LEU A 408 16.52 0.75 -20.72
N GLY A 409 15.24 1.04 -20.97
CA GLY A 409 14.67 2.38 -20.85
C GLY A 409 14.67 2.90 -19.41
N ARG A 410 14.38 2.04 -18.41
CA ARG A 410 14.43 2.39 -16.97
C ARG A 410 15.83 2.82 -16.52
N LEU A 411 16.90 2.30 -17.14
CA LEU A 411 18.26 2.76 -16.86
C LEU A 411 18.41 4.27 -17.08
N ARG A 412 17.58 4.92 -17.89
CA ARG A 412 17.62 6.37 -18.09
C ARG A 412 17.48 7.14 -16.78
N VAL A 413 16.68 6.62 -15.85
CA VAL A 413 16.42 7.21 -14.53
C VAL A 413 17.39 6.63 -13.51
N ALA A 414 17.40 5.29 -13.36
CA ALA A 414 18.17 4.62 -12.33
C ALA A 414 19.69 4.72 -12.50
N ALA A 415 20.19 4.67 -13.74
CA ALA A 415 21.63 4.64 -14.04
C ALA A 415 21.93 5.32 -15.39
N PRO A 416 21.89 6.67 -15.49
CA PRO A 416 22.00 7.38 -16.76
C PRO A 416 23.26 7.04 -17.57
N ALA A 417 24.37 6.74 -16.91
CA ALA A 417 25.61 6.30 -17.55
C ALA A 417 25.44 4.95 -18.26
N ALA A 418 24.76 4.00 -17.62
CA ALA A 418 24.44 2.69 -18.17
C ALA A 418 23.41 2.77 -19.28
N HIS A 419 22.44 3.68 -19.20
CA HIS A 419 21.53 3.95 -20.33
C HIS A 419 22.28 4.46 -21.56
N ARG A 420 23.24 5.38 -21.37
CA ARG A 420 24.14 5.81 -22.47
C ARG A 420 24.97 4.64 -23.00
N ALA A 421 25.46 3.76 -22.13
CA ALA A 421 26.15 2.55 -22.54
C ALA A 421 25.27 1.61 -23.36
N ALA A 422 24.03 1.35 -22.91
CA ALA A 422 23.04 0.57 -23.65
C ALA A 422 22.80 1.18 -25.04
N GLY A 423 22.66 2.50 -25.12
CA GLY A 423 22.52 3.21 -26.40
C GLY A 423 23.72 3.01 -27.33
N ARG A 424 24.95 3.08 -26.82
CA ARG A 424 26.17 2.78 -27.61
C ARG A 424 26.22 1.33 -28.07
N LEU A 425 25.87 0.38 -27.19
CA LEU A 425 25.82 -1.04 -27.52
C LEU A 425 24.79 -1.30 -28.62
N LEU A 426 23.57 -0.76 -28.50
CA LEU A 426 22.52 -0.85 -29.52
C LEU A 426 22.96 -0.27 -30.86
N ALA A 427 23.56 0.92 -30.84
CA ALA A 427 24.11 1.53 -32.05
C ALA A 427 25.17 0.65 -32.73
N GLY A 428 26.07 0.04 -31.93
CA GLY A 428 27.06 -0.92 -32.44
C GLY A 428 26.47 -2.23 -32.98
N LEU A 429 25.23 -2.55 -32.62
CA LEU A 429 24.47 -3.67 -33.17
C LEU A 429 23.69 -3.29 -34.45
N GLY A 430 23.73 -2.02 -34.87
CA GLY A 430 22.95 -1.50 -36.00
C GLY A 430 21.51 -1.15 -35.64
N GLU A 431 21.17 -1.12 -34.34
CA GLU A 431 19.86 -0.71 -33.85
C GLU A 431 19.86 0.80 -33.59
N ALA A 432 18.91 1.53 -34.17
CA ALA A 432 18.74 2.95 -33.86
C ALA A 432 18.27 3.10 -32.40
N PRO A 433 19.06 3.72 -31.49
CA PRO A 433 18.66 3.82 -30.09
C PRO A 433 17.36 4.59 -29.91
N SER A 434 17.07 5.57 -30.78
CA SER A 434 15.80 6.30 -30.81
C SER A 434 14.60 5.37 -30.98
N ASP A 435 14.70 4.40 -31.88
CA ASP A 435 13.60 3.51 -32.27
C ASP A 435 13.45 2.37 -31.25
N PHE A 436 14.56 2.01 -30.60
CA PHE A 436 14.55 1.03 -29.52
C PHE A 436 14.01 1.62 -28.21
N PHE A 437 14.34 2.86 -27.90
CA PHE A 437 13.89 3.58 -26.70
C PHE A 437 12.64 4.44 -26.92
N THR A 438 11.91 4.30 -28.05
CA THR A 438 10.55 4.84 -28.23
C THR A 438 9.54 4.17 -27.28
N VAL A 439 9.77 4.35 -25.99
CA VAL A 439 8.79 4.31 -24.91
C VAL A 439 8.12 5.70 -24.93
N PRO A 440 6.82 5.85 -24.61
CA PRO A 440 6.14 7.15 -24.64
C PRO A 440 7.02 8.22 -23.98
N ALA A 441 7.24 9.34 -24.66
CA ALA A 441 8.23 10.35 -24.29
C ALA A 441 8.13 10.70 -22.79
N GLY A 442 9.02 10.12 -22.00
CA GLY A 442 9.01 10.23 -20.54
C GLY A 442 9.84 9.13 -19.89
N PRO A 443 10.41 9.38 -18.70
CA PRO A 443 10.98 8.31 -17.88
C PRO A 443 9.90 7.28 -17.54
N VAL A 444 10.26 6.00 -17.46
CA VAL A 444 9.39 4.97 -16.87
C VAL A 444 10.01 4.59 -15.55
N VAL A 445 9.24 4.69 -14.47
CA VAL A 445 9.67 4.27 -13.13
C VAL A 445 9.03 2.91 -12.83
N GLY A 446 9.84 1.93 -12.43
CA GLY A 446 9.35 0.64 -11.94
C GLY A 446 8.71 0.75 -10.54
N PRO A 447 7.88 -0.22 -10.12
CA PRO A 447 7.22 -0.18 -8.81
C PRO A 447 8.21 -0.19 -7.64
N ASP A 448 9.36 -0.85 -7.81
CA ASP A 448 10.40 -1.02 -6.79
C ASP A 448 11.63 -0.14 -7.05
N GLU A 449 11.57 0.74 -8.06
CA GLU A 449 12.68 1.62 -8.41
C GLU A 449 12.77 2.78 -7.42
N SER A 450 13.84 2.80 -6.64
CA SER A 450 14.11 3.87 -5.67
C SER A 450 14.52 5.17 -6.38
N VAL A 451 13.79 6.25 -6.11
CA VAL A 451 14.06 7.57 -6.65
C VAL A 451 14.39 8.54 -5.52
N THR A 452 15.52 9.23 -5.65
CA THR A 452 15.89 10.32 -4.73
C THR A 452 15.09 11.57 -5.08
N LEU A 453 14.36 12.10 -4.11
CA LEU A 453 13.56 13.32 -4.28
C LEU A 453 14.41 14.58 -4.05
N PRO A 454 14.09 15.71 -4.71
CA PRO A 454 14.89 16.95 -4.62
C PRO A 454 14.97 17.56 -3.21
N ASN A 455 13.99 17.26 -2.35
CA ASN A 455 13.95 17.73 -0.97
C ASN A 455 14.82 16.89 -0.01
N GLY A 456 15.63 15.97 -0.53
CA GLY A 456 16.53 15.13 0.25
C GLY A 456 15.83 13.96 0.96
N GLY A 457 16.56 13.31 1.86
CA GLY A 457 16.12 12.11 2.56
C GLY A 457 16.43 10.81 1.82
N GLU A 458 15.94 9.71 2.37
CA GLU A 458 16.14 8.38 1.77
C GLU A 458 15.39 8.26 0.44
N PRO A 459 16.01 7.60 -0.58
CA PRO A 459 15.32 7.27 -1.82
C PRO A 459 14.02 6.50 -1.55
N VAL A 460 12.99 6.78 -2.36
CA VAL A 460 11.66 6.18 -2.23
C VAL A 460 11.22 5.54 -3.53
N SER A 461 10.66 4.33 -3.45
CA SER A 461 10.04 3.67 -4.60
C SER A 461 8.52 3.92 -4.65
N PRO A 462 7.87 3.81 -5.82
CA PRO A 462 6.41 3.87 -5.92
C PRO A 462 5.70 2.90 -4.96
N ARG A 463 6.23 1.68 -4.73
CA ARG A 463 5.68 0.74 -3.76
C ARG A 463 5.76 1.28 -2.34
N GLN A 464 6.91 1.81 -1.92
CA GLN A 464 7.06 2.44 -0.60
C GLN A 464 6.12 3.64 -0.44
N MET A 465 5.90 4.43 -1.50
CA MET A 465 4.93 5.52 -1.49
C MET A 465 3.50 5.01 -1.25
N VAL A 466 3.10 3.94 -1.95
CA VAL A 466 1.79 3.30 -1.73
C VAL A 466 1.70 2.77 -0.30
N GLU A 467 2.69 1.99 0.15
CA GLU A 467 2.74 1.41 1.50
C GLU A 467 2.62 2.47 2.58
N ALA A 468 3.34 3.60 2.46
CA ALA A 468 3.26 4.74 3.37
C ALA A 468 1.87 5.38 3.39
N VAL A 469 1.20 5.48 2.23
CA VAL A 469 -0.19 5.93 2.17
C VAL A 469 -1.13 4.92 2.82
N GLU A 470 -0.88 3.62 2.66
CA GLU A 470 -1.70 2.56 3.24
C GLU A 470 -1.58 2.52 4.77
N SER A 471 -0.35 2.64 5.30
CA SER A 471 -0.05 2.62 6.75
C SER A 471 -0.33 3.93 7.47
N GLY A 472 -0.64 5.01 6.73
CA GLY A 472 -0.91 6.32 7.32
C GLY A 472 0.33 7.08 7.77
N GLU A 473 1.49 6.81 7.17
CA GLU A 473 2.78 7.47 7.48
C GLU A 473 2.81 8.93 6.98
N ASP A 474 2.17 9.83 7.73
CA ASP A 474 1.95 11.22 7.34
C ASP A 474 3.25 11.98 7.04
N ILE A 475 4.31 11.77 7.83
CA ILE A 475 5.61 12.44 7.64
C ILE A 475 6.22 12.07 6.29
N LEU A 476 6.25 10.77 5.96
CA LEU A 476 6.80 10.29 4.69
C LEU A 476 5.95 10.77 3.51
N VAL A 477 4.63 10.67 3.59
CA VAL A 477 3.72 11.11 2.53
C VAL A 477 3.82 12.61 2.24
N ARG A 478 3.94 13.46 3.28
CA ARG A 478 4.18 14.90 3.08
C ARG A 478 5.53 15.17 2.41
N ARG A 479 6.60 14.50 2.86
CA ARG A 479 7.93 14.60 2.22
C ARG A 479 7.84 14.20 0.75
N VAL A 480 7.17 13.10 0.43
CA VAL A 480 7.01 12.65 -0.95
C VAL A 480 6.22 13.66 -1.78
N ARG A 481 5.12 14.20 -1.24
CA ARG A 481 4.31 15.24 -1.89
C ARG A 481 5.14 16.47 -2.25
N ASP A 482 5.93 16.98 -1.31
CA ASP A 482 6.81 18.13 -1.53
C ASP A 482 7.89 17.84 -2.58
N GLY A 483 8.48 16.64 -2.55
CA GLY A 483 9.45 16.20 -3.53
C GLY A 483 8.87 16.04 -4.93
N ILE A 484 7.65 15.52 -5.05
CA ILE A 484 6.91 15.44 -6.32
C ILE A 484 6.58 16.84 -6.85
N ALA A 485 6.18 17.78 -5.98
CA ALA A 485 5.94 19.17 -6.36
C ALA A 485 7.22 19.84 -6.88
N ALA A 486 8.37 19.60 -6.24
CA ALA A 486 9.66 20.09 -6.71
C ALA A 486 10.05 19.49 -8.07
N LEU A 487 9.91 18.18 -8.26
CA LEU A 487 10.18 17.52 -9.55
C LEU A 487 9.28 18.06 -10.68
N ARG A 488 8.06 18.49 -10.37
CA ARG A 488 7.17 19.16 -11.34
C ARG A 488 7.64 20.54 -11.72
N ALA A 489 8.19 21.30 -10.76
CA ALA A 489 8.79 22.61 -11.04
C ALA A 489 10.00 22.48 -11.99
N ASP A 490 10.75 21.38 -11.92
CA ASP A 490 11.93 21.08 -12.74
C ASP A 490 11.62 20.42 -14.11
N GLY A 491 10.36 20.49 -14.56
CA GLY A 491 9.94 20.06 -15.90
C GLY A 491 8.92 18.92 -15.91
N GLY A 492 8.84 18.12 -14.85
CA GLY A 492 7.71 17.19 -14.62
C GLY A 492 7.76 15.74 -15.15
N PRO A 493 8.61 15.28 -16.11
CA PRO A 493 8.42 13.94 -16.66
C PRO A 493 8.65 12.84 -15.61
N LEU A 494 9.60 13.03 -14.69
CA LEU A 494 9.87 12.07 -13.62
C LEU A 494 8.76 12.04 -12.58
N ALA A 495 8.20 13.20 -12.21
CA ALA A 495 7.07 13.27 -11.29
C ALA A 495 5.84 12.54 -11.86
N ASP A 496 5.54 12.76 -13.14
CA ASP A 496 4.40 12.11 -13.79
C ASP A 496 4.62 10.60 -13.97
N ALA A 497 5.86 10.18 -14.24
CA ALA A 497 6.22 8.76 -14.29
C ALA A 497 6.09 8.08 -12.91
N LEU A 498 6.54 8.74 -11.84
CA LEU A 498 6.37 8.28 -10.46
C LEU A 498 4.89 8.11 -10.11
N LEU A 499 4.09 9.14 -10.37
CA LEU A 499 2.66 9.12 -10.06
C LEU A 499 1.92 8.08 -10.89
N LYS A 500 2.30 7.88 -12.16
CA LYS A 500 1.75 6.82 -13.00
C LYS A 500 2.11 5.42 -12.48
N ALA A 501 3.33 5.25 -11.96
CA ALA A 501 3.74 3.99 -11.32
C ALA A 501 2.95 3.75 -10.01
N VAL A 502 2.73 4.78 -9.20
CA VAL A 502 1.86 4.72 -8.03
C VAL A 502 0.41 4.41 -8.43
N GLU A 503 -0.12 5.07 -9.45
CA GLU A 503 -1.48 4.85 -9.95
C GLU A 503 -1.69 3.40 -10.41
N ALA A 504 -0.70 2.81 -11.09
CA ALA A 504 -0.73 1.43 -11.51
C ALA A 504 -0.75 0.43 -10.34
N LEU A 505 -0.16 0.79 -9.19
CA LEU A 505 -0.16 -0.03 -7.97
C LEU A 505 -1.44 0.18 -7.15
N ASN A 506 -1.80 1.42 -6.88
CA ASN A 506 -3.02 1.82 -6.17
C ASN A 506 -3.47 3.22 -6.64
N PRO A 507 -4.51 3.33 -7.49
CA PRO A 507 -5.01 4.61 -7.98
C PRO A 507 -5.43 5.58 -6.87
N SER A 508 -5.95 5.07 -5.75
CA SER A 508 -6.38 5.89 -4.62
C SER A 508 -5.21 6.58 -3.91
N ALA A 509 -3.99 6.02 -3.99
CA ALA A 509 -2.80 6.55 -3.33
C ALA A 509 -2.21 7.81 -3.99
N VAL A 510 -2.60 8.10 -5.24
CA VAL A 510 -2.14 9.30 -5.96
C VAL A 510 -2.59 10.59 -5.27
N VAL A 511 -3.79 10.58 -4.66
CA VAL A 511 -4.40 11.77 -4.08
C VAL A 511 -3.58 12.36 -2.93
N PRO A 512 -3.22 11.59 -1.87
CA PRO A 512 -2.37 12.12 -0.79
C PRO A 512 -0.98 12.60 -1.21
N LEU A 513 -0.50 12.15 -2.36
CA LEU A 513 0.81 12.49 -2.92
C LEU A 513 0.79 13.72 -3.82
N THR A 514 -0.38 14.22 -4.20
CA THR A 514 -0.52 15.31 -5.19
C THR A 514 -1.25 16.54 -4.70
N ARG A 515 -1.96 16.45 -3.59
CA ARG A 515 -2.72 17.56 -3.01
C ARG A 515 -2.79 17.46 -1.50
N ASP A 516 -3.22 18.55 -0.88
CA ASP A 516 -3.48 18.58 0.55
C ASP A 516 -4.66 17.70 0.94
N THR A 517 -4.55 17.14 2.15
CA THR A 517 -5.50 16.17 2.70
C THR A 517 -5.87 16.51 4.13
N ARG A 518 -6.97 15.94 4.62
CA ARG A 518 -7.44 16.07 6.00
C ARG A 518 -7.40 14.70 6.70
N PRO A 519 -6.96 14.60 7.97
CA PRO A 519 -7.04 13.33 8.70
C PRO A 519 -8.50 12.88 8.86
N VAL A 520 -8.73 11.56 9.00
CA VAL A 520 -10.03 10.97 9.31
C VAL A 520 -9.86 9.77 10.23
N VAL A 521 -10.80 9.59 11.17
CA VAL A 521 -10.89 8.40 12.02
C VAL A 521 -12.05 7.55 11.55
N VAL A 522 -11.86 6.24 11.45
CA VAL A 522 -12.84 5.30 10.92
C VAL A 522 -13.11 4.22 11.95
N ASP A 523 -14.38 4.01 12.24
CA ASP A 523 -14.86 2.85 12.98
C ASP A 523 -14.82 1.61 12.09
N ALA A 524 -13.72 0.86 12.18
CA ALA A 524 -13.48 -0.31 11.34
C ALA A 524 -14.46 -1.45 11.67
N SER A 525 -14.88 -1.59 12.93
CA SER A 525 -15.88 -2.59 13.30
C SER A 525 -17.23 -2.30 12.66
N ASN A 526 -17.67 -1.05 12.69
CA ASN A 526 -18.92 -0.62 12.05
C ASN A 526 -18.87 -0.77 10.52
N VAL A 527 -17.75 -0.39 9.90
CA VAL A 527 -17.54 -0.54 8.45
C VAL A 527 -17.50 -1.99 8.02
N ALA A 528 -16.74 -2.84 8.71
CA ALA A 528 -16.63 -4.26 8.36
C ALA A 528 -17.99 -4.97 8.46
N ARG A 529 -18.78 -4.65 9.49
CA ARG A 529 -20.11 -5.24 9.74
C ARG A 529 -21.21 -4.66 8.86
N HIS A 530 -20.96 -3.57 8.13
CA HIS A 530 -21.99 -2.96 7.32
C HIS A 530 -22.47 -3.89 6.21
N ASP A 531 -23.72 -4.35 6.33
CA ASP A 531 -24.42 -5.12 5.31
C ASP A 531 -25.54 -4.25 4.72
N PRO A 532 -25.61 -4.09 3.38
CA PRO A 532 -26.75 -3.43 2.75
C PRO A 532 -28.07 -4.18 2.95
N ASP A 533 -28.03 -5.48 3.29
CA ASP A 533 -29.21 -6.26 3.64
C ASP A 533 -29.50 -6.22 5.16
N PRO A 534 -30.46 -5.39 5.60
CA PRO A 534 -30.88 -5.35 7.00
C PRO A 534 -31.60 -6.63 7.45
N LEU A 535 -31.83 -7.61 6.55
CA LEU A 535 -32.42 -8.92 6.86
C LEU A 535 -31.39 -9.98 7.23
N ALA A 536 -30.09 -9.74 7.02
CA ALA A 536 -29.04 -10.69 7.38
C ALA A 536 -28.99 -10.88 8.92
N LEU A 537 -29.45 -12.04 9.41
CA LEU A 537 -29.55 -12.38 10.84
C LEU A 537 -28.19 -12.39 11.56
N SER A 538 -27.10 -12.57 10.81
CA SER A 538 -25.74 -12.37 11.30
C SER A 538 -24.92 -11.68 10.20
N GLN A 539 -24.49 -10.46 10.46
CA GLN A 539 -23.60 -9.73 9.57
C GLN A 539 -22.18 -10.26 9.74
N GLN A 540 -21.75 -11.13 8.84
CA GLN A 540 -20.35 -11.53 8.76
C GLN A 540 -19.53 -10.28 8.41
N PRO A 541 -18.55 -9.87 9.23
CA PRO A 541 -17.72 -8.72 8.90
C PRO A 541 -16.86 -9.01 7.66
N HIS A 542 -16.80 -8.05 6.74
CA HIS A 542 -16.08 -8.17 5.47
C HIS A 542 -14.84 -7.28 5.41
N VAL A 543 -13.67 -7.88 5.16
CA VAL A 543 -12.43 -7.10 4.97
C VAL A 543 -12.50 -6.23 3.72
N THR A 544 -13.21 -6.68 2.69
CA THR A 544 -13.42 -5.92 1.45
C THR A 544 -14.11 -4.58 1.69
N ASN A 545 -15.00 -4.48 2.68
CA ASN A 545 -15.63 -3.21 3.09
C ASN A 545 -14.61 -2.21 3.63
N LEU A 546 -13.64 -2.68 4.43
CA LEU A 546 -12.57 -1.84 4.97
C LEU A 546 -11.70 -1.26 3.85
N LEU A 547 -11.29 -2.11 2.89
CA LEU A 547 -10.48 -1.70 1.75
C LEU A 547 -11.23 -0.69 0.87
N ALA A 548 -12.51 -0.96 0.56
CA ALA A 548 -13.35 -0.08 -0.24
C ALA A 548 -13.59 1.29 0.44
N MET A 549 -13.80 1.29 1.77
CA MET A 549 -13.93 2.51 2.56
C MET A 549 -12.64 3.34 2.50
N ARG A 550 -11.49 2.70 2.73
CA ARG A 550 -10.17 3.36 2.66
C ARG A 550 -9.97 4.04 1.31
N ASP A 551 -10.21 3.31 0.23
CA ASP A 551 -10.08 3.79 -1.14
C ASP A 551 -10.97 5.00 -1.43
N VAL A 552 -12.23 4.98 -0.98
CA VAL A 552 -13.15 6.12 -1.15
C VAL A 552 -12.68 7.32 -0.33
N LEU A 553 -12.23 7.12 0.90
CA LEU A 553 -11.71 8.21 1.75
C LEU A 553 -10.46 8.85 1.14
N LEU A 554 -9.50 8.05 0.67
CA LEU A 554 -8.32 8.54 -0.04
C LEU A 554 -8.70 9.38 -1.26
N ARG A 555 -9.60 8.87 -2.13
CA ARG A 555 -10.08 9.62 -3.30
C ARG A 555 -10.78 10.93 -2.95
N ARG A 556 -11.40 11.00 -1.77
CA ARG A 556 -12.08 12.20 -1.23
C ARG A 556 -11.11 13.20 -0.58
N GLY A 557 -9.81 12.89 -0.52
CA GLY A 557 -8.81 13.78 0.06
C GLY A 557 -8.65 13.60 1.57
N TYR A 558 -9.06 12.45 2.12
CA TYR A 558 -8.79 12.13 3.52
C TYR A 558 -7.50 11.33 3.65
N PHE A 559 -6.55 11.87 4.42
CA PHE A 559 -5.29 11.25 4.81
C PHE A 559 -4.62 12.10 5.92
N PRO A 560 -4.04 11.49 6.97
CA PRO A 560 -3.98 10.04 7.24
C PRO A 560 -5.35 9.46 7.62
N ILE A 561 -5.55 8.16 7.34
CA ILE A 561 -6.76 7.41 7.70
C ILE A 561 -6.41 6.52 8.88
N LEU A 562 -7.01 6.77 10.04
CA LEU A 562 -6.85 5.90 11.21
C LEU A 562 -8.08 5.00 11.35
N MET A 563 -7.93 3.72 11.04
CA MET A 563 -9.00 2.72 11.25
C MET A 563 -8.83 2.07 12.63
N VAL A 564 -9.83 2.20 13.50
CA VAL A 564 -9.83 1.56 14.82
C VAL A 564 -10.90 0.47 14.84
N ALA A 565 -10.51 -0.73 15.24
CA ALA A 565 -11.39 -1.89 15.35
C ALA A 565 -11.51 -2.36 16.80
N ASP A 566 -12.63 -3.00 17.11
CA ASP A 566 -12.76 -3.82 18.31
C ASP A 566 -11.78 -5.01 18.22
N ALA A 567 -11.13 -5.37 19.32
CA ALA A 567 -10.24 -6.51 19.42
C ALA A 567 -10.92 -7.85 19.08
N ASN A 568 -12.26 -7.93 19.16
CA ASN A 568 -13.01 -9.13 18.77
C ASN A 568 -13.11 -9.32 17.25
N LEU A 569 -12.91 -8.27 16.45
CA LEU A 569 -13.21 -8.28 15.01
C LEU A 569 -12.43 -9.37 14.27
N ARG A 570 -11.16 -9.57 14.64
CA ARG A 570 -10.25 -10.59 14.06
C ARG A 570 -10.78 -12.03 14.09
N PHE A 571 -11.71 -12.33 15.00
CA PHE A 571 -12.28 -13.68 15.12
C PHE A 571 -13.49 -13.89 14.21
N HIS A 572 -14.10 -12.80 13.73
CA HIS A 572 -15.37 -12.84 13.00
C HIS A 572 -15.24 -12.49 11.52
N VAL A 573 -14.20 -11.76 11.12
CA VAL A 573 -13.95 -11.40 9.72
C VAL A 573 -13.86 -12.61 8.78
N ASP A 574 -14.36 -12.44 7.57
CA ASP A 574 -14.35 -13.43 6.48
C ASP A 574 -12.93 -13.83 6.05
N ASP A 575 -12.03 -12.86 5.88
CA ASP A 575 -10.63 -13.07 5.52
C ASP A 575 -9.69 -12.67 6.68
N ARG A 576 -9.44 -13.62 7.58
CA ARG A 576 -8.59 -13.41 8.77
C ARG A 576 -7.13 -13.12 8.44
N ASP A 577 -6.62 -13.67 7.35
CA ASP A 577 -5.21 -13.51 6.98
C ASP A 577 -4.95 -12.11 6.43
N THR A 578 -5.83 -11.63 5.55
CA THR A 578 -5.78 -10.25 5.06
C THR A 578 -6.01 -9.27 6.21
N TYR A 579 -7.00 -9.49 7.09
CA TYR A 579 -7.22 -8.62 8.25
C TYR A 579 -5.99 -8.56 9.18
N ARG A 580 -5.38 -9.71 9.49
CA ARG A 580 -4.15 -9.77 10.30
C ARG A 580 -3.02 -8.97 9.65
N SER A 581 -2.85 -9.08 8.34
CA SER A 581 -1.87 -8.29 7.60
C SER A 581 -2.14 -6.78 7.72
N LEU A 582 -3.40 -6.34 7.65
CA LEU A 582 -3.76 -4.94 7.87
C LEU A 582 -3.40 -4.45 9.28
N VAL A 583 -3.57 -5.29 10.29
CA VAL A 583 -3.16 -4.98 11.67
C VAL A 583 -1.64 -4.93 11.82
N GLU A 584 -0.92 -5.92 11.29
CA GLU A 584 0.55 -5.98 11.35
C GLU A 584 1.21 -4.79 10.64
N ARG A 585 0.60 -4.32 9.55
CA ARG A 585 1.04 -3.15 8.78
C ARG A 585 0.60 -1.81 9.39
N GLY A 586 -0.16 -1.82 10.49
CA GLY A 586 -0.66 -0.62 11.16
C GLY A 586 -1.81 0.09 10.44
N VAL A 587 -2.38 -0.50 9.39
CA VAL A 587 -3.53 0.06 8.65
C VAL A 587 -4.79 0.04 9.53
N VAL A 588 -4.96 -1.05 10.29
CA VAL A 588 -6.03 -1.20 11.29
C VAL A 588 -5.42 -1.30 12.66
N ARG A 589 -5.89 -0.49 13.61
CA ARG A 589 -5.50 -0.55 15.01
C ARG A 589 -6.58 -1.21 15.84
N GLU A 590 -6.27 -2.34 16.47
CA GLU A 590 -7.18 -2.95 17.44
C GLU A 590 -7.19 -2.14 18.74
N ALA A 591 -8.37 -1.92 19.31
CA ALA A 591 -8.52 -1.34 20.63
C ALA A 591 -7.82 -2.22 21.68
N LEU A 592 -7.25 -1.58 22.71
CA LEU A 592 -6.59 -2.31 23.79
C LEU A 592 -7.60 -3.18 24.56
N PRO A 593 -7.20 -4.36 25.05
CA PRO A 593 -8.06 -5.17 25.91
C PRO A 593 -8.58 -4.35 27.10
N GLY A 594 -9.89 -4.41 27.35
CA GLY A 594 -10.54 -3.68 28.44
C GLY A 594 -10.89 -2.22 28.13
N THR A 595 -10.57 -1.70 26.94
CA THR A 595 -11.05 -0.41 26.45
C THR A 595 -12.10 -0.64 25.37
N THR A 596 -13.22 0.10 25.41
CA THR A 596 -14.20 0.02 24.31
C THR A 596 -13.62 0.71 23.07
N ALA A 597 -13.93 0.18 21.89
CA ALA A 597 -13.49 0.80 20.63
C ALA A 597 -14.03 2.24 20.50
N ASP A 598 -15.24 2.49 20.98
CA ASP A 598 -15.89 3.82 20.97
C ASP A 598 -15.07 4.88 21.71
N THR A 599 -14.59 4.58 22.92
CA THR A 599 -13.77 5.52 23.70
C THR A 599 -12.47 5.85 22.96
N ALA A 600 -11.83 4.83 22.36
CA ALA A 600 -10.61 5.04 21.57
C ALA A 600 -10.87 5.86 20.29
N LEU A 601 -11.99 5.62 19.59
CA LEU A 601 -12.40 6.35 18.40
C LEU A 601 -12.64 7.84 18.71
N ILE A 602 -13.41 8.13 19.76
CA ILE A 602 -13.74 9.48 20.21
C ILE A 602 -12.47 10.25 20.62
N ALA A 603 -11.59 9.61 21.40
CA ALA A 603 -10.33 10.20 21.84
C ALA A 603 -9.44 10.58 20.64
N GLU A 604 -9.25 9.68 19.69
CA GLU A 604 -8.43 9.94 18.49
C GLU A 604 -9.03 11.01 17.59
N ALA A 605 -10.35 11.02 17.40
CA ALA A 605 -11.01 12.01 16.58
C ALA A 605 -10.84 13.43 17.20
N LYS A 606 -10.97 13.55 18.53
CA LYS A 606 -10.71 14.81 19.26
C LYS A 606 -9.25 15.23 19.17
N GLU A 607 -8.31 14.34 19.48
CA GLU A 607 -6.88 14.62 19.46
C GLU A 607 -6.43 15.14 18.09
N ARG A 608 -6.91 14.50 17.02
CA ARG A 608 -6.55 14.84 15.63
C ARG A 608 -7.41 15.93 15.01
N ARG A 609 -8.47 16.38 15.71
CA ARG A 609 -9.52 17.26 15.16
C ARG A 609 -10.06 16.74 13.82
N ALA A 610 -10.25 15.43 13.76
CA ALA A 610 -10.62 14.70 12.56
C ALA A 610 -12.11 14.32 12.60
N PRO A 611 -12.78 14.25 11.43
CA PRO A 611 -14.11 13.68 11.37
C PRO A 611 -14.06 12.18 11.67
N LEU A 612 -15.17 11.67 12.21
CA LEU A 612 -15.37 10.27 12.55
C LEU A 612 -16.34 9.60 11.57
N VAL A 613 -15.87 8.56 10.89
CA VAL A 613 -16.66 7.75 9.97
C VAL A 613 -17.30 6.59 10.74
N THR A 614 -18.61 6.68 10.99
CA THR A 614 -19.41 5.64 11.67
C THR A 614 -20.90 5.84 11.40
N ASN A 615 -21.68 4.76 11.32
CA ASN A 615 -23.13 4.83 11.32
C ASN A 615 -23.74 4.71 12.73
N ASP A 616 -22.93 4.41 13.75
CA ASP A 616 -23.42 4.26 15.12
C ASP A 616 -23.79 5.60 15.73
N ARG A 617 -24.88 5.63 16.49
CA ARG A 617 -25.49 6.90 16.90
C ARG A 617 -24.65 7.70 17.90
N LEU A 618 -23.70 7.09 18.60
CA LEU A 618 -22.78 7.69 19.60
C LEU A 618 -23.40 8.64 20.66
N TRP A 619 -24.72 8.82 20.68
CA TRP A 619 -25.51 9.67 21.56
C TRP A 619 -25.38 9.34 23.06
N GLU A 620 -24.98 8.11 23.39
CA GLU A 620 -24.71 7.68 24.76
C GLU A 620 -23.36 8.18 25.29
N TRP A 621 -22.53 8.77 24.43
CA TRP A 621 -21.21 9.28 24.77
C TRP A 621 -21.23 10.81 24.74
N GLU A 622 -21.34 11.45 25.89
CA GLU A 622 -21.23 12.92 26.03
C GLU A 622 -19.92 13.43 25.41
N ASP A 623 -18.86 12.62 25.49
CA ASP A 623 -17.57 12.91 24.88
C ASP A 623 -17.58 12.94 23.34
N ALA A 624 -18.62 12.47 22.66
CA ALA A 624 -18.71 12.57 21.20
C ALA A 624 -19.14 13.97 20.72
N GLU A 625 -19.56 14.85 21.62
CA GLU A 625 -20.02 16.20 21.26
C GLU A 625 -18.91 17.01 20.54
N GLY A 626 -19.29 17.68 19.45
CA GLY A 626 -18.40 18.52 18.64
C GLY A 626 -17.53 17.77 17.63
N ILE A 627 -17.59 16.44 17.56
CA ILE A 627 -16.91 15.65 16.53
C ILE A 627 -17.77 15.67 15.26
N GLU A 628 -17.19 16.14 14.14
CA GLU A 628 -17.84 16.02 12.83
C GLU A 628 -18.00 14.55 12.47
N ARG A 629 -19.22 14.14 12.08
CA ARG A 629 -19.52 12.75 11.76
C ARG A 629 -19.82 12.56 10.29
N ILE A 630 -19.34 11.43 9.76
CA ILE A 630 -19.57 11.01 8.38
C ILE A 630 -20.22 9.62 8.41
N GLY A 631 -21.49 9.56 8.02
CA GLY A 631 -22.19 8.30 7.80
C GLY A 631 -21.79 7.69 6.46
N PHE A 632 -22.15 6.43 6.26
CA PHE A 632 -21.84 5.75 5.02
C PHE A 632 -22.84 4.64 4.66
N GLY A 633 -22.87 4.29 3.38
CA GLY A 633 -23.57 3.12 2.86
C GLY A 633 -22.64 2.32 1.94
N ILE A 634 -22.71 1.00 2.00
CA ILE A 634 -21.92 0.11 1.12
C ILE A 634 -22.89 -0.79 0.35
N PHE A 635 -23.00 -0.58 -0.96
CA PHE A 635 -23.90 -1.34 -1.84
C PHE A 635 -23.11 -1.90 -3.02
N GLY A 636 -23.06 -3.23 -3.15
CA GLY A 636 -22.32 -3.90 -4.22
C GLY A 636 -20.84 -3.49 -4.27
N GLY A 637 -20.19 -3.35 -3.10
CA GLY A 637 -18.80 -2.91 -2.98
C GLY A 637 -18.56 -1.41 -3.21
N ARG A 638 -19.59 -0.63 -3.53
CA ARG A 638 -19.48 0.84 -3.66
C ARG A 638 -19.82 1.52 -2.34
N VAL A 639 -18.90 2.35 -1.87
CA VAL A 639 -19.09 3.17 -0.66
C VAL A 639 -19.59 4.56 -1.03
N THR A 640 -20.67 4.99 -0.38
CA THR A 640 -21.19 6.37 -0.40
C THR A 640 -21.04 6.99 0.98
N LEU A 641 -20.55 8.22 1.05
CA LEU A 641 -20.40 8.97 2.30
C LEU A 641 -21.53 10.01 2.42
N THR A 642 -22.07 10.16 3.63
CA THR A 642 -23.17 11.08 3.94
C THR A 642 -22.78 11.93 5.16
N PRO A 643 -22.68 13.26 5.05
CA PRO A 643 -22.48 14.11 6.23
C PRO A 643 -23.71 14.04 7.15
N PHE A 644 -23.49 14.01 8.47
CA PHE A 644 -24.56 14.02 9.48
C PHE A 644 -25.08 15.41 9.79
#